data_AF-A0A137QCW1-F1
#
_entry.id   AF-A0A137QCW1-F1
#
_cell.length_a   1.000
_cell.length_b   1.000
_cell.length_c   1.000
_cell.angle_alpha   90.00
_cell.angle_beta   90.00
_cell.angle_gamma   90.00
#
_symmetry.space_group_name_H-M   'P 1'
#
loop_
_entity.id
_entity.type
_entity.pdbx_description
1 polymer ?
#
loop_
_entity_poly.entity_id
_entity_poly.type
_entity_poly.pdbx_seq_one_letter_code
_entity_poly.pdbx_strand_id
1 'polypeptide(L)'
;MTCGPYRPITLRTYPTRIQDVYPKIYTEPFIALKVDVELSGKPQRDVCALVFTLKTLAGETIESERWAYGNLEQGKHVKLDNVIFWDQLQDKGVELWWPFNYGRQSLYDLEVSALGKDDEVIDIFTRRIGFRSVALIEERLSEPDQYGLGTSFVFEVNRVKMFVGGSNWIPADNFFTRITNEKYRHLLELAREGNQNMVRIWGGGIYEPDIFFDLCDELGILVWQDFQFACGVYPAHEEFIENVTVEAEQNVKRLRHHPSLALLCGNNEDYQQILQWKERPELPARKLYEEVFPQTVAKLTDPPIPYHRGSPYGGKGWDTTDQTVGDVHVWDIWGGKELPYQQYDKLGGRFVSEFGIPSFPSMHTIRHWMGDAEKGQWYAQSPLIAQHVRAGSFDRRFAIVMNENFRVAEDLETHAFRTQVMQAEGVGFAYRSWKQGWAGERKEYTGGVLVWQLNDCWPVVSWAIIDYFMRPKPAYYTIARVLKPLSLHITRKVAKNRNHDRPEQFYEFGAFQSTGATLIICAASTSLSETQALVSLRYYDLRSTSAAVAWQGEPKDTLETLPANKAVDLYNFKCPEPPADESTINNTSATVVACARLLHPETGEVLARYVDWPEPYKYVQFPDPGLLVSLERHADGSAVLGVEVDRPVKGLFFSVQEPDERDWEVIWSDNNLDVVPEDPQFACGVYPAHEEFIENVTVEAEQNVKRLRHHPSLALLCGNNEDYQQILQWKERPELPARKLYEEVFPQTVAKLTDPPIPYHRGSPYGGKGWDTTDQTVGDVHVWDIWGGKELPYQQYDKLGGRFVSEFGIPSFPSTHTIRHWMGDAEKGQWYAQSPLIAQHVRAGSFDRRFAIVMNENFRVAEDLETHAFRTQVMQAEGVGFAYRSWKQGWAGERKEYTGGVLVWQLNDCWPVVSWAIIDYFMRPKPAYYTIARVLKPLSLHITRKVAKNRNHDRPEQFYEFGAFQSTRATLIICTASTSLSQTQALVSLRYYDLRSTSAAVAWRGEPKDTLETLPANKAVDLYNFKCPEPPADESTINNTSATVVACARLLHPETGEVLARYVDWPEPYKYVQFPDPGLLVSLERHADGSAVLGVEVDRPVKGLFFSVQESDERDWEVIWSDNNLDVVPEDPQVIVIKKLRDRKVQYAYLGGETAKALIEN
;
A
#
# COMPACT_ATOMS: atom_id res chain seq x y z
N MET A 1 -18.55 12.60 -14.61
CA MET A 1 -18.34 12.76 -16.07
C MET A 1 -18.38 14.25 -16.38
N THR A 2 -17.47 14.74 -17.22
CA THR A 2 -17.51 16.10 -17.78
C THR A 2 -18.16 16.07 -19.17
N CYS A 3 -18.53 17.22 -19.73
CA CYS A 3 -18.97 17.34 -21.11
C CYS A 3 -18.68 18.74 -21.69
N GLY A 4 -18.48 18.82 -23.00
CA GLY A 4 -18.17 20.06 -23.72
C GLY A 4 -17.13 19.87 -24.83
N PRO A 5 -16.87 20.90 -25.64
CA PRO A 5 -15.83 20.87 -26.66
C PRO A 5 -14.44 20.93 -26.02
N TYR A 6 -13.82 19.76 -25.80
CA TYR A 6 -12.50 19.65 -25.18
C TYR A 6 -11.31 19.82 -26.16
N ARG A 7 -11.60 19.96 -27.46
CA ARG A 7 -10.63 20.26 -28.53
C ARG A 7 -11.09 21.48 -29.34
N PRO A 8 -10.17 22.22 -30.03
CA PRO A 8 -10.51 23.45 -30.75
C PRO A 8 -11.56 23.25 -31.87
N ILE A 9 -12.55 24.14 -31.91
CA ILE A 9 -13.51 24.24 -33.02
C ILE A 9 -12.96 25.26 -34.03
N THR A 10 -12.80 24.86 -35.30
CA THR A 10 -12.32 25.77 -36.37
C THR A 10 -13.29 25.82 -37.55
N LEU A 11 -13.68 27.03 -37.95
CA LEU A 11 -14.37 27.27 -39.22
C LEU A 11 -13.30 27.43 -40.32
N ARG A 12 -13.30 26.54 -41.32
CA ARG A 12 -12.36 26.60 -42.45
C ARG A 12 -13.14 26.67 -43.77
N THR A 13 -12.92 27.70 -44.56
CA THR A 13 -13.53 27.90 -45.88
C THR A 13 -12.46 27.82 -46.96
N TYR A 14 -12.58 26.87 -47.88
CA TYR A 14 -11.58 26.63 -48.92
C TYR A 14 -12.24 26.22 -50.25
N PRO A 15 -11.67 26.60 -51.42
CA PRO A 15 -12.11 26.09 -52.71
C PRO A 15 -11.58 24.67 -52.96
N THR A 16 -10.31 24.46 -52.61
CA THR A 16 -9.58 23.19 -52.48
C THR A 16 -8.61 23.32 -51.30
N ARG A 17 -8.32 22.21 -50.62
CA ARG A 17 -7.39 22.13 -49.48
C ARG A 17 -6.67 20.77 -49.48
N ILE A 18 -5.42 20.74 -49.01
CA ILE A 18 -4.71 19.52 -48.63
C ILE A 18 -5.30 19.00 -47.30
N GLN A 19 -5.84 17.79 -47.36
CA GLN A 19 -6.52 17.11 -46.25
C GLN A 19 -5.55 16.27 -45.41
N ASP A 20 -4.66 15.51 -46.06
CA ASP A 20 -3.60 14.72 -45.42
C ASP A 20 -2.36 14.65 -46.34
N VAL A 21 -1.18 14.46 -45.74
CA VAL A 21 0.12 14.27 -46.42
C VAL A 21 0.81 13.13 -45.69
N TYR A 22 0.97 11.98 -46.32
CA TYR A 22 1.53 10.80 -45.66
C TYR A 22 2.99 10.53 -46.08
N PRO A 23 3.98 10.87 -45.25
CA PRO A 23 5.37 10.47 -45.45
C PRO A 23 5.55 8.97 -45.14
N LYS A 24 5.99 8.21 -46.15
CA LYS A 24 6.39 6.81 -46.04
C LYS A 24 7.91 6.73 -46.02
N ILE A 25 8.46 6.35 -44.87
CA ILE A 25 9.89 6.46 -44.58
C ILE A 25 10.52 5.07 -44.62
N TYR A 26 11.60 4.94 -45.39
CA TYR A 26 12.42 3.74 -45.46
C TYR A 26 13.86 4.13 -45.11
N THR A 27 14.55 3.31 -44.33
CA THR A 27 15.95 3.53 -43.94
C THR A 27 16.91 2.47 -44.50
N GLU A 28 16.38 1.51 -45.25
CA GLU A 28 17.12 0.35 -45.75
C GLU A 28 16.78 0.08 -47.23
N PRO A 29 17.79 -0.19 -48.09
CA PRO A 29 19.23 -0.18 -47.82
C PRO A 29 19.85 1.23 -47.77
N PHE A 30 19.02 2.28 -47.80
CA PHE A 30 19.39 3.70 -47.74
C PHE A 30 18.20 4.52 -47.23
N ILE A 31 18.41 5.80 -46.89
CA ILE A 31 17.32 6.69 -46.45
C ILE A 31 16.51 7.14 -47.67
N ALA A 32 15.20 6.89 -47.64
CA ALA A 32 14.26 7.25 -48.69
C ALA A 32 12.88 7.67 -48.16
N LEU A 33 12.19 8.51 -48.94
CA LEU A 33 10.86 9.04 -48.66
C LEU A 33 9.95 8.84 -49.89
N LYS A 34 8.73 8.32 -49.68
CA LYS A 34 7.60 8.51 -50.60
C LYS A 34 6.55 9.36 -49.92
N VAL A 35 5.71 10.06 -50.68
CA VAL A 35 4.62 10.86 -50.12
C VAL A 35 3.29 10.57 -50.82
N ASP A 36 2.26 10.19 -50.06
CA ASP A 36 0.87 10.23 -50.53
C ASP A 36 0.24 11.58 -50.15
N VAL A 37 -0.72 12.07 -50.94
CA VAL A 37 -1.47 13.30 -50.67
C VAL A 37 -2.97 13.08 -50.84
N GLU A 38 -3.76 13.49 -49.84
CA GLU A 38 -5.22 13.56 -49.93
C GLU A 38 -5.65 15.03 -50.08
N LEU A 39 -6.45 15.34 -51.11
CA LEU A 39 -7.00 16.66 -51.39
C LEU A 39 -8.53 16.65 -51.22
N SER A 40 -9.09 17.77 -50.75
CA SER A 40 -10.52 18.00 -50.56
C SER A 40 -10.98 19.28 -51.29
N GLY A 41 -12.18 19.28 -51.85
CA GLY A 41 -12.80 20.46 -52.49
C GLY A 41 -13.06 20.27 -53.98
N LYS A 42 -12.28 20.98 -54.82
CA LYS A 42 -12.37 20.95 -56.30
C LYS A 42 -10.99 20.91 -56.96
N PRO A 43 -10.08 19.99 -56.58
CA PRO A 43 -8.68 20.04 -57.00
C PRO A 43 -8.48 20.01 -58.51
N GLN A 44 -9.37 19.35 -59.27
CA GLN A 44 -9.34 19.29 -60.73
C GLN A 44 -9.68 20.62 -61.43
N ARG A 45 -10.22 21.60 -60.69
CA ARG A 45 -10.49 22.97 -61.17
C ARG A 45 -9.39 23.94 -60.72
N ASP A 46 -8.88 23.73 -59.51
CA ASP A 46 -8.05 24.70 -58.81
C ASP A 46 -6.56 24.40 -58.97
N VAL A 47 -6.13 23.17 -58.74
CA VAL A 47 -4.71 22.80 -58.63
C VAL A 47 -4.10 22.48 -60.00
N CYS A 48 -2.98 23.13 -60.32
CA CYS A 48 -2.16 22.88 -61.49
C CYS A 48 -0.82 22.19 -61.15
N ALA A 49 -0.33 22.31 -59.91
CA ALA A 49 0.86 21.58 -59.44
C ALA A 49 0.84 21.37 -57.92
N LEU A 50 1.63 20.39 -57.46
CA LEU A 50 2.07 20.26 -56.07
C LEU A 50 3.59 20.49 -56.02
N VAL A 51 4.06 21.27 -55.05
CA VAL A 51 5.50 21.42 -54.77
C VAL A 51 5.79 20.82 -53.40
N PHE A 52 6.66 19.83 -53.37
CA PHE A 52 7.14 19.14 -52.18
C PHE A 52 8.51 19.69 -51.82
N THR A 53 8.76 20.02 -50.55
CA THR A 53 10.05 20.55 -50.08
C THR A 53 10.41 19.96 -48.73
N LEU A 54 11.58 19.32 -48.62
CA LEU A 54 12.16 18.88 -47.36
C LEU A 54 13.07 19.97 -46.80
N LYS A 55 12.86 20.36 -45.55
CA LYS A 55 13.63 21.42 -44.87
C LYS A 55 14.23 20.93 -43.54
N THR A 56 15.37 21.48 -43.16
CA THR A 56 15.84 21.45 -41.76
C THR A 56 14.89 22.28 -40.88
N LEU A 57 14.88 22.07 -39.57
CA LEU A 57 14.13 22.94 -38.63
C LEU A 57 14.64 24.40 -38.61
N ALA A 58 15.79 24.70 -39.22
CA ALA A 58 16.28 26.06 -39.46
C ALA A 58 15.70 26.70 -40.75
N GLY A 59 14.90 25.95 -41.52
CA GLY A 59 14.28 26.39 -42.77
C GLY A 59 15.12 26.18 -44.03
N GLU A 60 16.31 25.57 -43.92
CA GLU A 60 17.18 25.30 -45.07
C GLU A 60 16.62 24.15 -45.91
N THR A 61 16.49 24.35 -47.22
CA THR A 61 15.94 23.33 -48.13
C THR A 61 16.99 22.28 -48.47
N ILE A 62 16.66 21.02 -48.20
CA ILE A 62 17.47 19.83 -48.50
C ILE A 62 17.12 19.29 -49.89
N GLU A 63 15.83 19.20 -50.19
CA GLU A 63 15.29 18.72 -51.46
C GLU A 63 14.00 19.47 -51.80
N SER A 64 13.73 19.70 -53.09
CA SER A 64 12.44 20.20 -53.56
C SER A 64 12.07 19.66 -54.94
N GLU A 65 10.83 19.21 -55.10
CA GLU A 65 10.32 18.65 -56.36
C GLU A 65 8.95 19.24 -56.70
N ARG A 66 8.74 19.58 -57.98
CA ARG A 66 7.47 20.07 -58.50
C ARG A 66 6.79 19.01 -59.35
N TRP A 67 5.66 18.52 -58.86
CA TRP A 67 4.80 17.56 -59.55
C TRP A 67 3.64 18.27 -60.27
N ALA A 68 3.46 18.02 -61.56
CA ALA A 68 2.40 18.64 -62.36
C ALA A 68 1.05 17.90 -62.20
N TYR A 69 -0.01 18.63 -61.86
CA TYR A 69 -1.32 18.02 -61.56
C TYR A 69 -2.04 17.61 -62.85
N GLY A 70 -2.20 16.29 -63.05
CA GLY A 70 -2.77 15.71 -64.28
C GLY A 70 -4.31 15.63 -64.30
N ASN A 71 -4.84 15.08 -65.41
CA ASN A 71 -6.26 14.74 -65.58
C ASN A 71 -6.67 13.55 -64.68
N LEU A 72 -6.85 13.83 -63.40
CA LEU A 72 -7.25 12.89 -62.36
C LEU A 72 -8.78 12.76 -62.23
N GLU A 73 -9.23 11.75 -61.47
CA GLU A 73 -10.65 11.40 -61.33
C GLU A 73 -11.51 12.54 -60.79
N GLN A 74 -12.79 12.57 -61.20
CA GLN A 74 -13.76 13.54 -60.74
C GLN A 74 -14.30 13.16 -59.36
N GLY A 75 -13.88 13.89 -58.33
CA GLY A 75 -14.30 13.66 -56.94
C GLY A 75 -14.11 14.89 -56.06
N LYS A 76 -14.93 15.00 -55.00
CA LYS A 76 -14.77 16.02 -53.94
C LYS A 76 -13.57 15.74 -53.03
N HIS A 77 -13.12 14.49 -53.00
CA HIS A 77 -11.87 14.06 -52.38
C HIS A 77 -11.06 13.32 -53.44
N VAL A 78 -9.75 13.52 -53.46
CA VAL A 78 -8.82 12.85 -54.37
C VAL A 78 -7.63 12.36 -53.54
N LYS A 79 -7.24 11.10 -53.70
CA LYS A 79 -6.06 10.50 -53.06
C LYS A 79 -5.02 10.20 -54.13
N LEU A 80 -3.78 10.63 -53.90
CA LEU A 80 -2.65 10.46 -54.81
C LEU A 80 -1.56 9.69 -54.07
N ASP A 81 -1.13 8.55 -54.63
CA ASP A 81 -0.27 7.61 -53.93
C ASP A 81 1.15 7.61 -54.51
N ASN A 82 2.14 7.79 -53.64
CA ASN A 82 3.56 7.90 -53.96
C ASN A 82 3.85 8.96 -55.04
N VAL A 83 3.36 10.20 -54.82
CA VAL A 83 3.44 11.33 -55.76
C VAL A 83 4.89 11.71 -56.08
N ILE A 84 5.75 11.61 -55.07
CA ILE A 84 7.20 11.76 -55.17
C ILE A 84 7.89 10.54 -54.55
N PHE A 85 9.13 10.28 -54.97
CA PHE A 85 10.05 9.33 -54.37
C PHE A 85 11.46 9.92 -54.37
N TRP A 86 12.01 10.14 -53.18
CA TRP A 86 13.38 10.59 -52.99
C TRP A 86 14.19 9.49 -52.30
N ASP A 87 15.33 9.12 -52.88
CA ASP A 87 16.28 8.17 -52.33
C ASP A 87 17.65 8.80 -52.06
N GLN A 88 18.55 8.01 -51.46
CA GLN A 88 19.88 8.43 -51.02
C GLN A 88 19.89 9.72 -50.18
N LEU A 89 18.86 9.97 -49.38
CA LEU A 89 18.70 11.22 -48.64
C LEU A 89 19.85 11.47 -47.64
N GLN A 90 20.53 10.42 -47.18
CA GLN A 90 21.74 10.56 -46.35
C GLN A 90 22.88 11.29 -47.09
N ASP A 91 23.00 11.13 -48.41
CA ASP A 91 24.01 11.81 -49.23
C ASP A 91 23.72 13.33 -49.35
N LYS A 92 22.49 13.75 -49.00
CA LYS A 92 22.04 15.15 -48.92
C LYS A 92 22.04 15.69 -47.48
N GLY A 93 22.59 14.94 -46.52
CA GLY A 93 22.71 15.36 -45.11
C GLY A 93 21.50 15.03 -44.23
N VAL A 94 20.62 14.11 -44.64
CA VAL A 94 19.57 13.58 -43.75
C VAL A 94 20.17 12.56 -42.77
N GLU A 95 20.06 12.85 -41.48
CA GLU A 95 20.43 11.95 -40.38
C GLU A 95 19.21 11.10 -39.95
N LEU A 96 19.48 9.94 -39.34
CA LEU A 96 18.45 9.13 -38.70
C LEU A 96 17.99 9.75 -37.37
N TRP A 97 16.70 9.62 -37.07
CA TRP A 97 16.15 9.88 -35.73
C TRP A 97 16.44 8.70 -34.81
N TRP A 98 16.81 8.98 -33.57
CA TRP A 98 17.07 8.00 -32.52
C TRP A 98 16.35 8.35 -31.22
N PRO A 99 16.00 7.34 -30.40
CA PRO A 99 15.59 7.54 -29.03
C PRO A 99 16.69 8.18 -28.18
N PHE A 100 16.30 8.74 -27.05
CA PHE A 100 17.21 9.20 -26.01
C PHE A 100 18.15 8.07 -25.56
N ASN A 101 19.37 8.42 -25.17
CA ASN A 101 20.49 7.51 -24.90
C ASN A 101 21.02 6.68 -26.08
N TYR A 102 20.38 6.69 -27.26
CA TYR A 102 20.83 5.95 -28.46
C TYR A 102 21.32 6.82 -29.63
N GLY A 103 20.98 8.12 -29.67
CA GLY A 103 21.50 9.04 -30.69
C GLY A 103 20.83 10.41 -30.68
N ARG A 104 20.85 11.10 -31.83
CA ARG A 104 20.20 12.40 -32.04
C ARG A 104 18.75 12.24 -32.47
N GLN A 105 17.92 13.18 -32.03
CA GLN A 105 16.51 13.32 -32.39
C GLN A 105 16.38 14.15 -33.68
N SER A 106 17.01 13.68 -34.77
CA SER A 106 17.11 14.47 -36.00
C SER A 106 15.76 14.53 -36.74
N LEU A 107 15.25 15.75 -36.91
CA LEU A 107 13.89 16.07 -37.36
C LEU A 107 13.91 17.09 -38.51
N TYR A 108 12.92 17.00 -39.39
CA TYR A 108 12.82 17.74 -40.65
C TYR A 108 11.37 18.15 -40.90
N ASP A 109 11.15 19.28 -41.58
CA ASP A 109 9.81 19.70 -41.99
C ASP A 109 9.58 19.38 -43.48
N LEU A 110 8.60 18.53 -43.76
CA LEU A 110 8.09 18.24 -45.10
C LEU A 110 6.93 19.20 -45.42
N GLU A 111 7.17 20.12 -46.35
CA GLU A 111 6.19 21.09 -46.83
C GLU A 111 5.62 20.68 -48.19
N VAL A 112 4.31 20.75 -48.34
CA VAL A 112 3.58 20.51 -49.59
C VAL A 112 2.71 21.72 -49.90
N SER A 113 3.04 22.45 -50.97
CA SER A 113 2.27 23.59 -51.47
C SER A 113 1.42 23.19 -52.68
N ALA A 114 0.11 23.43 -52.61
CA ALA A 114 -0.79 23.27 -53.74
C ALA A 114 -0.86 24.58 -54.54
N LEU A 115 -0.44 24.54 -55.80
CA LEU A 115 -0.37 25.72 -56.69
C LEU A 115 -1.48 25.70 -57.74
N GLY A 116 -2.09 26.85 -57.97
CA GLY A 116 -3.11 27.09 -58.99
C GLY A 116 -2.53 27.66 -60.28
N LYS A 117 -3.22 28.64 -60.86
CA LYS A 117 -2.74 29.33 -62.07
C LYS A 117 -1.72 30.40 -61.71
N ASP A 118 -0.82 30.67 -62.64
CA ASP A 118 0.24 31.68 -62.51
C ASP A 118 1.05 31.54 -61.20
N ASP A 119 1.17 30.29 -60.71
CA ASP A 119 1.78 29.86 -59.45
C ASP A 119 1.18 30.48 -58.17
N GLU A 120 -0.11 30.82 -58.19
CA GLU A 120 -0.87 31.19 -56.98
C GLU A 120 -0.88 30.05 -55.95
N VAL A 121 -0.58 30.34 -54.68
CA VAL A 121 -0.66 29.34 -53.60
C VAL A 121 -2.12 29.20 -53.14
N ILE A 122 -2.68 28.00 -53.28
CA ILE A 122 -4.05 27.66 -52.86
C ILE A 122 -4.08 27.25 -51.39
N ASP A 123 -3.13 26.41 -50.99
CA ASP A 123 -3.00 25.85 -49.64
C ASP A 123 -1.57 25.35 -49.41
N ILE A 124 -1.11 25.35 -48.16
CA ILE A 124 0.18 24.76 -47.75
C ILE A 124 -0.07 23.80 -46.58
N PHE A 125 0.49 22.61 -46.68
CA PHE A 125 0.52 21.63 -45.59
C PHE A 125 1.97 21.35 -45.21
N THR A 126 2.32 21.53 -43.94
CA THR A 126 3.64 21.17 -43.40
C THR A 126 3.49 20.05 -42.38
N ARG A 127 4.41 19.08 -42.40
CA ARG A 127 4.47 17.96 -41.45
C ARG A 127 5.91 17.77 -40.99
N ARG A 128 6.14 17.75 -39.67
CA ARG A 128 7.43 17.35 -39.12
C ARG A 128 7.61 15.85 -39.27
N ILE A 129 8.83 15.38 -39.57
CA ILE A 129 9.18 13.97 -39.74
C ILE A 129 10.57 13.68 -39.18
N GLY A 130 10.82 12.43 -38.80
CA GLY A 130 12.16 11.92 -38.46
C GLY A 130 12.38 10.55 -39.12
N PHE A 131 13.59 10.30 -39.58
CA PHE A 131 13.91 9.12 -40.38
C PHE A 131 14.36 7.96 -39.49
N ARG A 132 13.47 6.98 -39.22
CA ARG A 132 13.80 5.80 -38.41
C ARG A 132 13.05 4.55 -38.89
N SER A 133 13.62 3.37 -38.67
CA SER A 133 12.87 2.11 -38.66
C SER A 133 12.50 1.71 -37.24
N VAL A 134 11.39 1.00 -37.05
CA VAL A 134 10.99 0.44 -35.75
C VAL A 134 10.35 -0.93 -35.91
N ALA A 135 10.65 -1.85 -35.01
CA ALA A 135 10.08 -3.20 -34.97
C ALA A 135 9.89 -3.69 -33.53
N LEU A 136 8.96 -4.61 -33.35
CA LEU A 136 8.81 -5.43 -32.14
C LEU A 136 9.34 -6.84 -32.46
N ILE A 137 10.27 -7.33 -31.64
CA ILE A 137 11.00 -8.57 -31.89
C ILE A 137 10.55 -9.66 -30.91
N GLU A 138 9.88 -10.68 -31.46
CA GLU A 138 9.35 -11.85 -30.75
C GLU A 138 10.07 -13.14 -31.18
N GLU A 139 11.38 -13.18 -30.97
CA GLU A 139 12.26 -14.29 -31.38
C GLU A 139 12.41 -15.34 -30.28
N ARG A 140 12.58 -16.62 -30.66
CA ARG A 140 12.85 -17.69 -29.69
C ARG A 140 14.21 -17.50 -29.02
N LEU A 141 14.25 -17.49 -27.68
CA LEU A 141 15.49 -17.40 -26.92
C LEU A 141 16.38 -18.64 -27.14
N SER A 142 17.69 -18.45 -26.92
CA SER A 142 18.71 -19.50 -27.10
C SER A 142 18.81 -20.46 -25.91
N GLU A 143 18.57 -19.95 -24.70
CA GLU A 143 18.61 -20.66 -23.42
C GLU A 143 17.37 -20.28 -22.58
N PRO A 144 16.88 -21.18 -21.70
CA PRO A 144 15.78 -20.85 -20.81
C PRO A 144 16.25 -20.05 -19.60
N ASP A 145 15.41 -19.14 -19.12
CA ASP A 145 15.56 -18.52 -17.80
C ASP A 145 14.72 -19.25 -16.73
N GLN A 146 14.51 -18.60 -15.59
CA GLN A 146 13.65 -19.09 -14.51
C GLN A 146 12.17 -19.28 -14.90
N TYR A 147 11.68 -18.60 -15.94
CA TYR A 147 10.30 -18.73 -16.43
C TYR A 147 10.21 -19.81 -17.51
N GLY A 148 11.20 -19.87 -18.42
CA GLY A 148 11.30 -20.89 -19.45
C GLY A 148 11.99 -20.40 -20.73
N LEU A 149 11.81 -21.12 -21.85
CA LEU A 149 12.50 -20.79 -23.11
C LEU A 149 11.79 -19.71 -23.93
N GLY A 150 10.47 -19.78 -24.08
CA GLY A 150 9.65 -18.67 -24.55
C GLY A 150 10.00 -18.04 -25.91
N THR A 151 9.65 -16.76 -26.04
CA THR A 151 10.13 -15.80 -27.07
C THR A 151 10.43 -14.47 -26.41
N SER A 152 11.32 -13.66 -26.99
CA SER A 152 11.57 -12.28 -26.56
C SER A 152 10.32 -11.39 -26.69
N PHE A 153 10.36 -10.21 -26.08
CA PHE A 153 9.48 -9.08 -26.41
C PHE A 153 10.33 -7.81 -26.30
N VAL A 154 10.92 -7.39 -27.43
CA VAL A 154 12.02 -6.40 -27.46
C VAL A 154 11.77 -5.38 -28.55
N PHE A 155 12.00 -4.10 -28.25
CA PHE A 155 11.94 -3.04 -29.25
C PHE A 155 13.27 -2.94 -30.01
N GLU A 156 13.18 -2.80 -31.32
CA GLU A 156 14.30 -2.52 -32.20
C GLU A 156 14.05 -1.21 -32.95
N VAL A 157 15.03 -0.31 -32.96
CA VAL A 157 15.00 0.94 -33.74
C VAL A 157 16.29 1.02 -34.54
N ASN A 158 16.21 1.30 -35.85
CA ASN A 158 17.38 1.39 -36.74
C ASN A 158 18.32 0.16 -36.69
N ARG A 159 17.75 -1.05 -36.54
CA ARG A 159 18.44 -2.33 -36.29
C ARG A 159 19.22 -2.45 -34.97
N VAL A 160 18.87 -1.62 -33.97
CA VAL A 160 19.41 -1.71 -32.61
C VAL A 160 18.29 -2.17 -31.66
N LYS A 161 18.37 -3.42 -31.20
CA LYS A 161 17.59 -3.93 -30.07
C LYS A 161 17.94 -3.15 -28.81
N MET A 162 16.95 -2.70 -28.05
CA MET A 162 17.14 -1.88 -26.85
C MET A 162 16.35 -2.36 -25.65
N PHE A 163 16.92 -2.18 -24.46
CA PHE A 163 16.19 -2.31 -23.21
C PHE A 163 15.27 -1.10 -23.05
N VAL A 164 13.99 -1.34 -22.78
CA VAL A 164 13.01 -0.29 -22.53
C VAL A 164 12.84 -0.05 -21.04
N GLY A 165 13.08 1.17 -20.59
CA GLY A 165 12.80 1.63 -19.24
C GLY A 165 11.86 2.83 -19.30
N GLY A 166 10.72 2.75 -18.64
CA GLY A 166 9.68 3.77 -18.81
C GLY A 166 8.55 3.69 -17.79
N SER A 167 7.45 4.38 -18.08
CA SER A 167 6.26 4.43 -17.22
C SER A 167 4.97 4.44 -18.03
N ASN A 168 3.88 4.06 -17.38
CA ASN A 168 2.52 4.25 -17.88
C ASN A 168 2.07 5.70 -17.65
N TRP A 169 1.69 6.37 -18.73
CA TRP A 169 1.18 7.73 -18.78
C TRP A 169 -0.35 7.73 -18.68
N ILE A 170 -0.89 8.60 -17.84
CA ILE A 170 -2.33 8.88 -17.74
C ILE A 170 -2.59 10.39 -18.00
N PRO A 171 -3.82 10.81 -18.33
CA PRO A 171 -4.11 12.23 -18.60
C PRO A 171 -3.71 13.14 -17.43
N ALA A 172 -2.98 14.23 -17.71
CA ALA A 172 -2.36 15.07 -16.68
C ALA A 172 -3.31 16.04 -15.92
N ASP A 173 -4.61 16.00 -16.21
CA ASP A 173 -5.71 16.63 -15.46
C ASP A 173 -7.02 15.87 -15.75
N ASN A 174 -7.94 15.80 -14.79
CA ASN A 174 -9.33 15.33 -15.00
C ASN A 174 -10.14 16.24 -15.95
N PHE A 175 -9.69 17.48 -16.17
CA PHE A 175 -10.22 18.44 -17.12
C PHE A 175 -9.17 18.71 -18.21
N PHE A 176 -9.19 17.95 -19.30
CA PHE A 176 -8.15 17.99 -20.35
C PHE A 176 -7.88 19.40 -20.93
N THR A 177 -8.87 20.31 -20.88
CA THR A 177 -8.74 21.72 -21.29
C THR A 177 -7.91 22.59 -20.34
N ARG A 178 -7.41 22.05 -19.22
CA ARG A 178 -6.47 22.70 -18.30
C ARG A 178 -5.01 22.28 -18.53
N ILE A 179 -4.77 21.19 -19.27
CA ILE A 179 -3.41 20.71 -19.53
C ILE A 179 -2.79 21.64 -20.57
N THR A 180 -1.72 22.35 -20.19
CA THR A 180 -1.01 23.27 -21.09
C THR A 180 0.16 22.57 -21.77
N ASN A 181 0.68 23.17 -22.84
CA ASN A 181 1.85 22.66 -23.57
C ASN A 181 3.08 22.55 -22.65
N GLU A 182 3.20 23.46 -21.69
CA GLU A 182 4.27 23.50 -20.69
C GLU A 182 4.13 22.35 -19.68
N LYS A 183 2.89 21.98 -19.28
CA LYS A 183 2.66 20.80 -18.43
C LYS A 183 3.02 19.49 -19.14
N TYR A 184 2.70 19.36 -20.44
CA TYR A 184 3.17 18.21 -21.23
C TYR A 184 4.69 18.19 -21.34
N ARG A 185 5.30 19.33 -21.70
CA ARG A 185 6.75 19.46 -21.86
C ARG A 185 7.49 19.08 -20.59
N HIS A 186 7.15 19.66 -19.45
CA HIS A 186 7.84 19.42 -18.19
C HIS A 186 7.68 17.97 -17.69
N LEU A 187 6.50 17.34 -17.82
CA LEU A 187 6.32 15.93 -17.45
C LEU A 187 7.12 14.96 -18.35
N LEU A 188 7.29 15.27 -19.64
CA LEU A 188 8.10 14.48 -20.55
C LEU A 188 9.61 14.76 -20.39
N GLU A 189 9.99 16.00 -20.07
CA GLU A 189 11.36 16.35 -19.71
C GLU A 189 11.79 15.64 -18.41
N LEU A 190 10.93 15.61 -17.38
CA LEU A 190 11.14 14.75 -16.20
C LEU A 190 11.26 13.27 -16.59
N ALA A 191 10.42 12.73 -17.47
CA ALA A 191 10.59 11.33 -17.91
C ALA A 191 11.99 11.07 -18.52
N ARG A 192 12.43 11.95 -19.42
CA ARG A 192 13.76 11.91 -20.07
C ARG A 192 14.91 12.03 -19.05
N GLU A 193 14.84 12.99 -18.12
CA GLU A 193 15.82 13.20 -17.05
C GLU A 193 15.87 11.99 -16.09
N GLY A 194 14.71 11.36 -15.87
CA GLY A 194 14.57 10.05 -15.23
C GLY A 194 15.12 8.87 -16.04
N ASN A 195 15.90 9.12 -17.10
CA ASN A 195 16.46 8.15 -18.04
C ASN A 195 15.43 7.22 -18.71
N GLN A 196 14.17 7.63 -18.77
CA GLN A 196 13.11 6.84 -19.41
C GLN A 196 13.13 7.04 -20.92
N ASN A 197 13.13 5.93 -21.67
CA ASN A 197 13.15 5.93 -23.14
C ASN A 197 11.81 5.54 -23.76
N MET A 198 10.79 5.22 -22.96
CA MET A 198 9.42 4.98 -23.42
C MET A 198 8.37 5.49 -22.44
N VAL A 199 7.22 5.92 -22.96
CA VAL A 199 5.97 6.08 -22.21
C VAL A 199 4.85 5.26 -22.87
N ARG A 200 4.02 4.61 -22.06
CA ARG A 200 2.79 3.94 -22.52
C ARG A 200 1.58 4.81 -22.22
N ILE A 201 0.91 5.33 -23.25
CA ILE A 201 -0.38 5.99 -23.12
C ILE A 201 -1.44 4.92 -22.87
N TRP A 202 -1.90 4.83 -21.62
CA TRP A 202 -2.83 3.80 -21.15
C TRP A 202 -4.25 3.94 -21.73
N GLY A 203 -4.86 2.81 -22.08
CA GLY A 203 -6.13 2.72 -22.82
C GLY A 203 -7.39 3.26 -22.13
N GLY A 204 -7.34 3.66 -20.86
CA GLY A 204 -8.47 4.31 -20.19
C GLY A 204 -8.38 5.84 -20.11
N GLY A 205 -7.39 6.44 -20.79
CA GLY A 205 -7.12 7.88 -20.80
C GLY A 205 -7.77 8.60 -21.98
N ILE A 206 -6.91 9.20 -22.82
CA ILE A 206 -7.26 9.72 -24.15
C ILE A 206 -6.09 9.45 -25.11
N TYR A 207 -6.35 9.46 -26.43
CA TYR A 207 -5.28 9.77 -27.37
C TYR A 207 -4.87 11.23 -27.15
N GLU A 208 -3.62 11.46 -26.77
CA GLU A 208 -3.12 12.79 -26.41
C GLU A 208 -3.11 13.76 -27.62
N PRO A 209 -3.10 15.09 -27.39
CA PRO A 209 -3.00 16.08 -28.47
C PRO A 209 -1.65 16.00 -29.18
N ASP A 210 -1.56 16.53 -30.40
CA ASP A 210 -0.39 16.37 -31.29
C ASP A 210 0.92 16.84 -30.62
N ILE A 211 0.86 17.93 -29.83
CA ILE A 211 1.97 18.45 -29.02
C ILE A 211 2.65 17.41 -28.11
N PHE A 212 1.91 16.42 -27.60
CA PHE A 212 2.51 15.33 -26.80
C PHE A 212 3.48 14.49 -27.64
N PHE A 213 3.11 14.20 -28.88
CA PHE A 213 3.91 13.40 -29.79
C PHE A 213 5.04 14.24 -30.40
N ASP A 214 4.79 15.51 -30.73
CA ASP A 214 5.84 16.47 -31.11
C ASP A 214 6.93 16.57 -30.01
N LEU A 215 6.53 16.57 -28.73
CA LEU A 215 7.46 16.56 -27.60
C LEU A 215 8.20 15.23 -27.45
N CYS A 216 7.52 14.09 -27.60
CA CYS A 216 8.18 12.77 -27.61
C CYS A 216 9.18 12.63 -28.77
N ASP A 217 8.86 13.19 -29.94
CA ASP A 217 9.74 13.26 -31.11
C ASP A 217 10.98 14.14 -30.82
N GLU A 218 10.80 15.33 -30.22
CA GLU A 218 11.89 16.25 -29.84
C GLU A 218 12.77 15.71 -28.71
N LEU A 219 12.20 14.99 -27.74
CA LEU A 219 12.89 14.50 -26.54
C LEU A 219 13.50 13.10 -26.71
N GLY A 220 13.12 12.36 -27.75
CA GLY A 220 13.63 11.01 -28.02
C GLY A 220 12.90 9.91 -27.24
N ILE A 221 11.66 10.14 -26.83
CA ILE A 221 10.87 9.20 -26.02
C ILE A 221 10.01 8.36 -26.97
N LEU A 222 10.11 7.04 -26.88
CA LEU A 222 9.23 6.15 -27.63
C LEU A 222 7.82 6.15 -27.04
N VAL A 223 6.80 6.02 -27.90
CA VAL A 223 5.40 5.94 -27.46
C VAL A 223 4.81 4.59 -27.78
N TRP A 224 4.37 3.88 -26.73
CA TRP A 224 3.36 2.82 -26.82
C TRP A 224 1.99 3.49 -26.68
N GLN A 225 1.12 3.36 -27.69
CA GLN A 225 -0.22 3.95 -27.68
C GLN A 225 -1.28 2.85 -27.65
N ASP A 226 -2.02 2.73 -26.54
CA ASP A 226 -3.23 1.91 -26.51
C ASP A 226 -4.36 2.58 -27.31
N PHE A 227 -5.17 1.81 -28.04
CA PHE A 227 -6.53 2.22 -28.40
C PHE A 227 -7.35 2.35 -27.10
N GLN A 228 -8.35 3.24 -27.07
CA GLN A 228 -8.93 3.73 -25.82
C GLN A 228 -10.00 2.79 -25.22
N PHE A 229 -9.55 1.58 -24.88
CA PHE A 229 -10.28 0.47 -24.27
C PHE A 229 -9.53 -0.01 -23.02
N ALA A 230 -10.20 -0.08 -21.87
CA ALA A 230 -9.55 -0.51 -20.62
C ALA A 230 -10.49 -1.21 -19.63
N CYS A 231 -9.99 -2.31 -19.05
CA CYS A 231 -10.55 -3.06 -17.92
C CYS A 231 -12.03 -3.44 -18.09
N GLY A 232 -12.48 -3.70 -19.32
CA GLY A 232 -13.88 -3.76 -19.70
C GLY A 232 -14.29 -5.01 -20.48
N VAL A 233 -15.60 -5.14 -20.70
CA VAL A 233 -16.19 -6.06 -21.67
C VAL A 233 -17.04 -5.24 -22.62
N TYR A 234 -16.38 -4.69 -23.64
CA TYR A 234 -16.98 -3.78 -24.61
C TYR A 234 -17.84 -4.55 -25.64
N PRO A 235 -18.87 -3.89 -26.21
CA PRO A 235 -19.71 -4.48 -27.25
C PRO A 235 -18.95 -4.66 -28.58
N ALA A 236 -19.51 -5.48 -29.47
CA ALA A 236 -18.99 -5.69 -30.83
C ALA A 236 -20.14 -5.92 -31.84
N HIS A 237 -21.23 -5.16 -31.70
CA HIS A 237 -22.26 -5.08 -32.75
C HIS A 237 -21.81 -4.12 -33.86
N GLU A 238 -22.38 -4.30 -35.06
CA GLU A 238 -21.97 -3.66 -36.31
C GLU A 238 -21.80 -2.13 -36.17
N GLU A 239 -22.83 -1.41 -35.73
CA GLU A 239 -22.80 0.05 -35.47
C GLU A 239 -21.66 0.50 -34.53
N PHE A 240 -21.32 -0.28 -33.50
CA PHE A 240 -20.21 0.04 -32.60
C PHE A 240 -18.85 -0.20 -33.28
N ILE A 241 -18.72 -1.29 -34.04
CA ILE A 241 -17.53 -1.57 -34.84
C ILE A 241 -17.31 -0.47 -35.90
N GLU A 242 -18.35 -0.04 -36.60
CA GLU A 242 -18.27 1.04 -37.59
C GLU A 242 -17.78 2.36 -36.95
N ASN A 243 -18.39 2.76 -35.83
CA ASN A 243 -17.99 3.97 -35.10
C ASN A 243 -16.54 3.91 -34.59
N VAL A 244 -16.14 2.78 -33.99
CA VAL A 244 -14.78 2.56 -33.48
C VAL A 244 -13.75 2.45 -34.63
N THR A 245 -14.13 1.92 -35.79
CA THR A 245 -13.28 1.90 -36.98
C THR A 245 -12.96 3.32 -37.44
N VAL A 246 -13.95 4.23 -37.43
CA VAL A 246 -13.74 5.64 -37.78
C VAL A 246 -12.79 6.34 -36.79
N GLU A 247 -12.91 6.08 -35.49
CA GLU A 247 -11.98 6.57 -34.47
C GLU A 247 -10.54 6.06 -34.70
N ALA A 248 -10.40 4.77 -35.00
CA ALA A 248 -9.12 4.12 -35.25
C ALA A 248 -8.46 4.64 -36.53
N GLU A 249 -9.19 4.74 -37.65
CA GLU A 249 -8.66 5.31 -38.90
C GLU A 249 -8.20 6.76 -38.71
N GLN A 250 -8.94 7.56 -37.94
CA GLN A 250 -8.57 8.96 -37.67
C GLN A 250 -7.29 9.05 -36.83
N ASN A 251 -7.17 8.29 -35.73
CA ASN A 251 -5.98 8.38 -34.87
C ASN A 251 -4.75 7.71 -35.50
N VAL A 252 -4.91 6.60 -36.23
CA VAL A 252 -3.78 6.03 -36.99
C VAL A 252 -3.34 6.99 -38.09
N LYS A 253 -4.25 7.61 -38.87
CA LYS A 253 -3.87 8.62 -39.87
C LYS A 253 -3.15 9.83 -39.28
N ARG A 254 -3.59 10.28 -38.10
CA ARG A 254 -2.97 11.38 -37.33
C ARG A 254 -1.56 11.00 -36.87
N LEU A 255 -1.42 9.88 -36.17
CA LEU A 255 -0.21 9.59 -35.40
C LEU A 255 0.91 8.88 -36.18
N ARG A 256 0.60 8.21 -37.30
CA ARG A 256 1.54 7.40 -38.12
C ARG A 256 2.78 8.09 -38.69
N HIS A 257 2.99 9.36 -38.41
CA HIS A 257 4.10 10.16 -38.92
C HIS A 257 5.13 10.55 -37.85
N HIS A 258 4.78 10.40 -36.56
CA HIS A 258 5.65 10.73 -35.44
C HIS A 258 6.76 9.69 -35.28
N PRO A 259 8.05 10.04 -35.40
CA PRO A 259 9.17 9.13 -35.15
C PRO A 259 9.30 8.63 -33.70
N SER A 260 8.44 9.07 -32.76
CA SER A 260 8.29 8.47 -31.44
C SER A 260 7.41 7.21 -31.42
N LEU A 261 6.31 7.14 -32.19
CA LEU A 261 5.29 6.09 -32.11
C LEU A 261 5.83 4.68 -32.44
N ALA A 262 5.99 3.84 -31.42
CA ALA A 262 6.68 2.56 -31.50
C ALA A 262 5.76 1.34 -31.53
N LEU A 263 4.60 1.42 -30.87
CA LEU A 263 3.61 0.34 -30.80
C LEU A 263 2.20 0.91 -30.73
N LEU A 264 1.26 0.26 -31.43
CA LEU A 264 -0.18 0.45 -31.23
C LEU A 264 -0.75 -0.80 -30.52
N CYS A 265 -1.48 -0.64 -29.43
CA CYS A 265 -1.98 -1.76 -28.62
C CYS A 265 -3.51 -1.77 -28.51
N GLY A 266 -4.15 -2.93 -28.64
CA GLY A 266 -5.61 -3.01 -28.79
C GLY A 266 -6.46 -2.61 -27.57
N ASN A 267 -5.98 -2.80 -26.34
CA ASN A 267 -6.67 -2.47 -25.08
C ASN A 267 -5.73 -2.59 -23.87
N ASN A 268 -6.22 -2.13 -22.71
CA ASN A 268 -5.67 -2.46 -21.38
C ASN A 268 -6.53 -3.51 -20.65
N GLU A 269 -5.93 -4.60 -20.20
CA GLU A 269 -6.47 -5.63 -19.30
C GLU A 269 -7.79 -6.33 -19.69
N ASP A 270 -8.45 -6.07 -20.83
CA ASP A 270 -9.74 -6.71 -21.14
C ASP A 270 -9.64 -8.25 -21.15
N TYR A 271 -8.52 -8.78 -21.67
CA TYR A 271 -8.17 -10.21 -21.63
C TYR A 271 -7.91 -10.73 -20.21
N GLN A 272 -7.41 -9.89 -19.30
CA GLN A 272 -7.14 -10.25 -17.91
C GLN A 272 -8.43 -10.21 -17.08
N GLN A 273 -9.24 -9.17 -17.20
CA GLN A 273 -10.48 -8.98 -16.45
C GLN A 273 -11.50 -10.09 -16.76
N ILE A 274 -11.65 -10.51 -18.02
CA ILE A 274 -12.56 -11.60 -18.38
C ILE A 274 -12.17 -12.94 -17.70
N LEU A 275 -10.86 -13.23 -17.57
CA LEU A 275 -10.35 -14.40 -16.85
C LEU A 275 -10.53 -14.28 -15.33
N GLN A 276 -10.38 -13.08 -14.77
CA GLN A 276 -10.56 -12.84 -13.34
C GLN A 276 -12.04 -12.89 -12.90
N TRP A 277 -12.97 -12.38 -13.72
CA TRP A 277 -14.38 -12.27 -13.34
C TRP A 277 -15.15 -13.60 -13.34
N LYS A 278 -14.70 -14.60 -14.12
CA LYS A 278 -15.19 -16.01 -14.15
C LYS A 278 -16.65 -16.27 -14.51
N GLU A 279 -17.55 -15.31 -14.31
CA GLU A 279 -18.99 -15.41 -14.60
C GLU A 279 -19.35 -14.98 -16.03
N ARG A 280 -18.41 -14.41 -16.78
CA ARG A 280 -18.58 -14.01 -18.18
C ARG A 280 -17.62 -14.82 -19.07
N PRO A 281 -18.12 -15.69 -19.96
CA PRO A 281 -17.28 -16.54 -20.81
C PRO A 281 -16.86 -15.89 -22.14
N GLU A 282 -17.38 -14.71 -22.48
CA GLU A 282 -17.21 -14.05 -23.78
C GLU A 282 -16.67 -12.63 -23.65
N LEU A 283 -15.68 -12.31 -24.49
CA LEU A 283 -15.15 -10.96 -24.71
C LEU A 283 -15.43 -10.54 -26.17
N PRO A 284 -16.58 -9.91 -26.48
CA PRO A 284 -16.98 -9.60 -27.85
C PRO A 284 -15.98 -8.68 -28.56
N ALA A 285 -15.42 -7.72 -27.82
CA ALA A 285 -14.44 -6.76 -28.31
C ALA A 285 -13.14 -7.36 -28.87
N ARG A 286 -12.88 -8.66 -28.69
CA ARG A 286 -11.85 -9.38 -29.46
C ARG A 286 -11.98 -9.20 -30.97
N LYS A 287 -13.18 -8.94 -31.49
CA LYS A 287 -13.40 -8.59 -32.91
C LYS A 287 -12.68 -7.28 -33.30
N LEU A 288 -12.59 -6.32 -32.39
CA LEU A 288 -11.78 -5.12 -32.57
C LEU A 288 -10.29 -5.46 -32.49
N TYR A 289 -9.90 -6.14 -31.41
CA TYR A 289 -8.51 -6.35 -31.01
C TYR A 289 -7.72 -7.33 -31.90
N GLU A 290 -8.39 -8.31 -32.52
CA GLU A 290 -7.76 -9.36 -33.33
C GLU A 290 -8.04 -9.23 -34.83
N GLU A 291 -8.97 -8.35 -35.24
CA GLU A 291 -9.30 -8.15 -36.66
C GLU A 291 -9.30 -6.66 -37.07
N VAL A 292 -10.18 -5.83 -36.49
CA VAL A 292 -10.41 -4.45 -37.00
C VAL A 292 -9.19 -3.54 -36.81
N PHE A 293 -8.62 -3.49 -35.62
CA PHE A 293 -7.42 -2.68 -35.34
C PHE A 293 -6.19 -3.14 -36.13
N PRO A 294 -5.78 -4.43 -36.15
CA PRO A 294 -4.62 -4.84 -36.94
C PRO A 294 -4.82 -4.63 -38.44
N GLN A 295 -6.03 -4.82 -38.98
CA GLN A 295 -6.34 -4.49 -40.38
C GLN A 295 -6.25 -2.97 -40.63
N THR A 296 -6.71 -2.14 -39.69
CA THR A 296 -6.65 -0.68 -39.78
C THR A 296 -5.20 -0.17 -39.77
N VAL A 297 -4.35 -0.70 -38.89
CA VAL A 297 -2.92 -0.35 -38.84
C VAL A 297 -2.22 -0.79 -40.12
N ALA A 298 -2.39 -2.05 -40.55
CA ALA A 298 -1.75 -2.56 -41.78
C ALA A 298 -2.23 -1.86 -43.07
N LYS A 299 -3.47 -1.34 -43.09
CA LYS A 299 -4.03 -0.55 -44.20
C LYS A 299 -3.47 0.88 -44.26
N LEU A 300 -3.05 1.45 -43.13
CA LEU A 300 -2.71 2.86 -42.99
C LEU A 300 -1.23 3.14 -42.69
N THR A 301 -0.39 2.11 -42.52
CA THR A 301 1.04 2.26 -42.23
C THR A 301 1.92 1.47 -43.22
N ASP A 302 2.86 2.17 -43.86
CA ASP A 302 3.83 1.69 -44.85
C ASP A 302 5.16 2.47 -44.68
N PRO A 303 6.22 1.90 -44.08
CA PRO A 303 6.27 0.59 -43.43
C PRO A 303 5.24 0.42 -42.29
N PRO A 304 4.82 -0.83 -41.98
CA PRO A 304 3.84 -1.08 -40.94
C PRO A 304 4.39 -0.75 -39.55
N ILE A 305 3.61 -0.02 -38.75
CA ILE A 305 3.90 0.18 -37.33
C ILE A 305 3.53 -1.11 -36.58
N PRO A 306 4.35 -1.59 -35.62
CA PRO A 306 4.00 -2.74 -34.78
C PRO A 306 2.61 -2.62 -34.14
N TYR A 307 1.91 -3.75 -34.03
CA TYR A 307 0.60 -3.83 -33.37
C TYR A 307 0.54 -5.00 -32.38
N HIS A 308 0.09 -4.71 -31.15
CA HIS A 308 -0.15 -5.70 -30.09
C HIS A 308 -1.63 -5.79 -29.74
N ARG A 309 -2.10 -6.95 -29.29
CA ARG A 309 -3.55 -7.23 -29.16
C ARG A 309 -4.18 -6.62 -27.92
N GLY A 310 -3.42 -6.46 -26.85
CA GLY A 310 -3.83 -5.90 -25.56
C GLY A 310 -2.68 -6.02 -24.58
N SER A 311 -2.68 -5.19 -23.54
CA SER A 311 -1.67 -5.20 -22.47
C SER A 311 -2.33 -5.67 -21.18
N PRO A 312 -2.02 -6.85 -20.61
CA PRO A 312 -1.05 -7.84 -21.08
C PRO A 312 -1.63 -8.82 -22.11
N TYR A 313 -0.79 -9.36 -23.00
CA TYR A 313 -1.14 -10.47 -23.89
C TYR A 313 0.10 -11.28 -24.33
N GLY A 314 0.00 -12.61 -24.27
CA GLY A 314 0.97 -13.50 -24.91
C GLY A 314 0.62 -14.99 -24.81
N GLY A 315 0.21 -15.42 -23.63
CA GLY A 315 0.06 -16.84 -23.29
C GLY A 315 -1.05 -17.60 -24.02
N LYS A 316 -0.92 -18.92 -24.00
CA LYS A 316 -1.82 -19.84 -24.72
C LYS A 316 -3.26 -19.74 -24.21
N GLY A 317 -4.18 -19.31 -25.08
CA GLY A 317 -5.58 -19.10 -24.71
C GLY A 317 -5.84 -17.74 -24.05
N TRP A 318 -4.99 -16.76 -24.34
CA TRP A 318 -4.94 -15.44 -23.71
C TRP A 318 -4.56 -15.49 -22.23
N ASP A 319 -3.73 -16.47 -21.83
CA ASP A 319 -3.15 -16.48 -20.49
C ASP A 319 -2.27 -15.24 -20.30
N THR A 320 -2.79 -14.29 -19.54
CA THR A 320 -2.16 -13.00 -19.21
C THR A 320 -1.09 -13.12 -18.13
N THR A 321 -0.81 -14.34 -17.65
CA THR A 321 0.19 -14.64 -16.61
C THR A 321 1.33 -15.53 -17.11
N ASP A 322 1.37 -15.87 -18.42
CA ASP A 322 2.46 -16.62 -19.04
C ASP A 322 3.73 -15.75 -19.13
N GLN A 323 4.60 -15.88 -18.13
CA GLN A 323 5.86 -15.13 -18.02
C GLN A 323 6.85 -15.39 -19.18
N THR A 324 6.57 -16.35 -20.08
CA THR A 324 7.51 -16.79 -21.12
C THR A 324 7.33 -16.12 -22.48
N VAL A 325 6.23 -15.40 -22.72
CA VAL A 325 5.87 -14.77 -24.00
C VAL A 325 5.10 -13.47 -23.80
N GLY A 326 5.23 -12.51 -24.73
CA GLY A 326 4.45 -11.26 -24.68
C GLY A 326 4.83 -10.34 -23.51
N ASP A 327 3.84 -9.59 -23.01
CA ASP A 327 3.97 -8.68 -21.86
C ASP A 327 3.10 -9.14 -20.66
N VAL A 328 3.47 -8.74 -19.44
CA VAL A 328 2.77 -9.13 -18.20
C VAL A 328 2.50 -7.94 -17.25
N HIS A 329 1.38 -8.02 -16.52
CA HIS A 329 0.99 -7.07 -15.47
C HIS A 329 1.22 -7.69 -14.08
N VAL A 330 2.18 -7.16 -13.32
CA VAL A 330 2.67 -7.77 -12.07
C VAL A 330 1.99 -7.15 -10.85
N TRP A 331 0.70 -7.46 -10.70
CA TRP A 331 -0.15 -6.91 -9.65
C TRP A 331 -0.11 -7.65 -8.30
N ASP A 332 0.54 -8.82 -8.21
CA ASP A 332 0.46 -9.69 -7.03
C ASP A 332 1.08 -9.13 -5.74
N ILE A 333 1.94 -8.12 -5.82
CA ILE A 333 2.50 -7.42 -4.63
C ILE A 333 1.44 -6.52 -3.95
N TRP A 334 0.54 -5.89 -4.72
CA TRP A 334 -0.40 -4.88 -4.19
C TRP A 334 -1.88 -5.18 -4.50
N GLY A 335 -2.20 -5.40 -5.77
CA GLY A 335 -3.58 -5.58 -6.25
C GLY A 335 -4.10 -7.01 -6.17
N GLY A 336 -3.20 -8.00 -6.28
CA GLY A 336 -3.49 -9.44 -6.29
C GLY A 336 -3.28 -10.11 -4.93
N LYS A 337 -2.34 -11.05 -4.85
CA LYS A 337 -2.05 -11.91 -3.68
C LYS A 337 -1.51 -11.21 -2.41
N GLU A 338 -1.26 -9.90 -2.46
CA GLU A 338 -0.69 -9.10 -1.35
C GLU A 338 0.68 -9.64 -0.87
N LEU A 339 1.55 -10.04 -1.83
CA LEU A 339 2.87 -10.62 -1.57
C LEU A 339 3.95 -9.59 -1.16
N PRO A 340 5.01 -9.98 -0.43
CA PRO A 340 6.17 -9.13 -0.16
C PRO A 340 6.91 -8.74 -1.45
N TYR A 341 7.33 -7.47 -1.56
CA TYR A 341 7.97 -6.95 -2.78
C TYR A 341 9.32 -7.62 -3.10
N GLN A 342 9.97 -8.26 -2.13
CA GLN A 342 11.18 -9.09 -2.31
C GLN A 342 10.94 -10.36 -3.17
N GLN A 343 9.74 -10.53 -3.73
CA GLN A 343 9.43 -11.55 -4.74
C GLN A 343 9.32 -11.01 -6.17
N TYR A 344 9.51 -9.70 -6.44
CA TYR A 344 9.48 -9.18 -7.81
C TYR A 344 10.49 -9.89 -8.74
N ASP A 345 11.63 -10.34 -8.21
CA ASP A 345 12.63 -11.14 -8.94
C ASP A 345 12.06 -12.42 -9.56
N LYS A 346 10.99 -12.99 -8.98
CA LYS A 346 10.31 -14.23 -9.41
C LYS A 346 9.02 -13.97 -10.19
N LEU A 347 8.57 -12.72 -10.29
CA LEU A 347 7.23 -12.34 -10.75
C LEU A 347 7.22 -11.49 -12.04
N GLY A 348 8.34 -11.38 -12.76
CA GLY A 348 8.43 -10.65 -14.03
C GLY A 348 7.99 -11.46 -15.25
N GLY A 349 8.48 -11.07 -16.43
CA GLY A 349 8.26 -11.78 -17.70
C GLY A 349 9.15 -11.23 -18.81
N ARG A 350 8.80 -11.49 -20.08
CA ARG A 350 9.55 -11.02 -21.26
C ARG A 350 9.50 -9.50 -21.45
N PHE A 351 8.40 -8.87 -21.05
CA PHE A 351 8.27 -7.44 -20.86
C PHE A 351 7.30 -7.20 -19.72
N VAL A 352 7.61 -6.28 -18.80
CA VAL A 352 6.66 -5.90 -17.73
C VAL A 352 6.05 -4.56 -18.08
N SER A 353 4.79 -4.58 -18.52
CA SER A 353 4.04 -3.41 -19.01
C SER A 353 3.30 -2.66 -17.90
N GLU A 354 2.91 -3.33 -16.81
CA GLU A 354 2.46 -2.70 -15.58
C GLU A 354 2.95 -3.43 -14.32
N PHE A 355 3.26 -2.67 -13.29
CA PHE A 355 3.45 -3.10 -11.90
C PHE A 355 3.52 -1.86 -11.02
N GLY A 356 3.27 -1.98 -9.72
CA GLY A 356 3.61 -0.88 -8.80
C GLY A 356 3.12 -1.02 -7.38
N ILE A 357 3.62 -0.13 -6.53
CA ILE A 357 3.21 0.11 -5.15
C ILE A 357 2.84 1.60 -5.04
N PRO A 358 1.73 1.98 -4.37
CA PRO A 358 1.36 3.39 -4.22
C PRO A 358 2.04 4.07 -3.03
N SER A 359 2.04 5.39 -3.07
CA SER A 359 2.60 6.27 -2.05
C SER A 359 1.82 7.58 -1.94
N PHE A 360 1.90 8.21 -0.78
CA PHE A 360 1.47 9.59 -0.62
C PHE A 360 2.33 10.52 -1.49
N PRO A 361 1.77 11.60 -2.06
CA PRO A 361 2.54 12.60 -2.77
C PRO A 361 3.33 13.48 -1.79
N SER A 362 4.00 14.51 -2.28
CA SER A 362 4.72 15.46 -1.43
C SER A 362 3.79 16.12 -0.39
N MET A 363 4.35 16.52 0.75
CA MET A 363 3.57 17.25 1.76
C MET A 363 2.96 18.53 1.20
N HIS A 364 3.65 19.26 0.31
CA HIS A 364 3.10 20.44 -0.37
C HIS A 364 1.82 20.12 -1.19
N THR A 365 1.80 18.99 -1.89
CA THR A 365 0.62 18.52 -2.64
C THR A 365 -0.51 18.12 -1.69
N ILE A 366 -0.20 17.55 -0.51
CA ILE A 366 -1.17 17.29 0.55
C ILE A 366 -1.72 18.61 1.12
N ARG A 367 -0.85 19.59 1.46
CA ARG A 367 -1.26 20.88 2.03
C ARG A 367 -2.21 21.63 1.08
N HIS A 368 -1.99 21.53 -0.24
CA HIS A 368 -2.88 22.12 -1.25
C HIS A 368 -4.33 21.59 -1.17
N TRP A 369 -4.56 20.27 -1.09
CA TRP A 369 -5.93 19.74 -1.02
C TRP A 369 -6.56 19.85 0.36
N MET A 370 -5.73 19.94 1.42
CA MET A 370 -6.19 20.15 2.78
C MET A 370 -6.65 21.60 2.99
N GLY A 371 -5.91 22.58 2.47
CA GLY A 371 -6.27 24.00 2.56
C GLY A 371 -6.57 24.45 4.00
N ASP A 372 -7.69 25.17 4.18
CA ASP A 372 -8.17 25.64 5.49
C ASP A 372 -8.78 24.52 6.38
N ALA A 373 -8.54 23.24 6.09
CA ALA A 373 -9.05 22.13 6.91
C ALA A 373 -8.58 22.23 8.36
N GLU A 374 -9.53 22.07 9.29
CA GLU A 374 -9.29 22.06 10.73
C GLU A 374 -8.11 21.14 11.10
N LYS A 375 -7.26 21.57 12.04
CA LYS A 375 -6.07 20.79 12.47
C LYS A 375 -6.39 19.34 12.82
N GLY A 376 -7.59 19.06 13.34
CA GLY A 376 -8.09 17.70 13.62
C GLY A 376 -8.33 16.80 12.38
N GLN A 377 -8.04 17.25 11.16
CA GLN A 377 -8.08 16.47 9.92
C GLN A 377 -6.69 16.09 9.37
N TRP A 378 -5.59 16.58 9.96
CA TRP A 378 -4.23 16.44 9.42
C TRP A 378 -3.55 15.13 9.83
N TYR A 379 -4.22 14.00 9.60
CA TYR A 379 -3.75 12.65 9.90
C TYR A 379 -4.14 11.66 8.79
N ALA A 380 -3.37 10.58 8.62
CA ALA A 380 -3.40 9.75 7.40
C ALA A 380 -4.72 8.99 7.14
N GLN A 381 -5.61 8.85 8.12
CA GLN A 381 -6.94 8.20 7.96
C GLN A 381 -8.09 9.20 8.15
N SER A 382 -7.85 10.49 7.95
CA SER A 382 -8.93 11.49 7.99
C SER A 382 -9.88 11.34 6.80
N PRO A 383 -11.16 11.70 6.94
CA PRO A 383 -12.11 11.71 5.82
C PRO A 383 -11.65 12.51 4.60
N LEU A 384 -10.80 13.54 4.78
CA LEU A 384 -10.24 14.33 3.69
C LEU A 384 -9.11 13.59 2.96
N ILE A 385 -8.20 12.92 3.69
CA ILE A 385 -7.18 12.06 3.07
C ILE A 385 -7.84 10.86 2.36
N ALA A 386 -8.80 10.19 3.01
CA ALA A 386 -9.50 9.03 2.45
C ALA A 386 -10.31 9.36 1.18
N GLN A 387 -10.74 10.61 0.98
CA GLN A 387 -11.33 11.04 -0.30
C GLN A 387 -10.29 11.14 -1.42
N HIS A 388 -9.02 11.40 -1.10
CA HIS A 388 -7.89 11.49 -2.03
C HIS A 388 -7.12 10.16 -2.14
N VAL A 389 -7.70 9.03 -1.73
CA VAL A 389 -7.21 7.69 -2.09
C VAL A 389 -8.29 6.94 -2.87
N ARG A 390 -7.97 6.50 -4.09
CA ARG A 390 -8.94 5.82 -4.98
C ARG A 390 -8.71 4.32 -5.13
N ALA A 391 -7.58 3.79 -4.67
CA ALA A 391 -7.29 2.36 -4.70
C ALA A 391 -8.27 1.57 -3.79
N GLY A 392 -8.77 0.44 -4.27
CA GLY A 392 -9.58 -0.47 -3.47
C GLY A 392 -8.80 -1.06 -2.29
N SER A 393 -9.41 -1.08 -1.10
CA SER A 393 -8.82 -1.59 0.15
C SER A 393 -7.52 -0.92 0.57
N PHE A 394 -7.32 0.37 0.25
CA PHE A 394 -6.04 1.07 0.45
C PHE A 394 -5.56 1.05 1.92
N ASP A 395 -6.43 1.28 2.90
CA ASP A 395 -6.06 1.29 4.32
C ASP A 395 -5.36 -0.03 4.73
N ARG A 396 -5.99 -1.17 4.39
CA ARG A 396 -5.45 -2.52 4.60
C ARG A 396 -4.14 -2.72 3.84
N ARG A 397 -4.07 -2.33 2.58
CA ARG A 397 -2.94 -2.63 1.69
C ARG A 397 -1.68 -1.83 2.04
N PHE A 398 -1.83 -0.55 2.36
CA PHE A 398 -0.76 0.22 2.99
C PHE A 398 -0.34 -0.43 4.31
N ALA A 399 -1.30 -0.83 5.15
CA ALA A 399 -0.99 -1.46 6.43
C ALA A 399 -0.25 -2.81 6.30
N ILE A 400 -0.47 -3.60 5.23
CA ILE A 400 0.33 -4.80 4.91
C ILE A 400 1.77 -4.41 4.61
N VAL A 401 2.02 -3.77 3.46
CA VAL A 401 3.37 -3.62 2.91
C VAL A 401 4.23 -2.69 3.78
N MET A 402 3.60 -1.71 4.46
CA MET A 402 4.28 -0.90 5.47
C MET A 402 4.69 -1.72 6.69
N ASN A 403 3.84 -2.56 7.30
CA ASN A 403 4.21 -3.22 8.56
C ASN A 403 5.14 -4.43 8.38
N GLU A 404 5.20 -5.03 7.19
CA GLU A 404 6.24 -5.99 6.89
C GLU A 404 7.63 -5.33 6.86
N ASN A 405 7.71 -4.09 6.36
CA ASN A 405 8.97 -3.44 6.04
C ASN A 405 9.34 -2.28 6.98
N PHE A 406 8.50 -1.28 7.20
CA PHE A 406 8.80 -0.06 7.95
C PHE A 406 8.14 -0.03 9.33
N ARG A 407 8.61 0.86 10.21
CA ARG A 407 7.88 1.23 11.44
C ARG A 407 6.71 2.15 11.05
N VAL A 408 5.58 2.06 11.74
CA VAL A 408 4.42 2.96 11.53
C VAL A 408 4.72 4.36 12.11
N ALA A 409 4.06 5.39 11.60
CA ALA A 409 4.07 6.76 12.11
C ALA A 409 2.63 7.28 12.23
N GLU A 410 2.38 8.13 13.22
CA GLU A 410 1.09 8.80 13.46
C GLU A 410 1.02 10.16 12.74
N ASP A 411 2.13 10.91 12.75
CA ASP A 411 2.23 12.18 12.04
C ASP A 411 2.17 11.97 10.52
N LEU A 412 1.39 12.83 9.87
CA LEU A 412 1.11 12.71 8.44
C LEU A 412 2.37 12.87 7.57
N GLU A 413 3.34 13.65 8.03
CA GLU A 413 4.60 13.93 7.30
C GLU A 413 5.49 12.69 7.26
N THR A 414 5.85 12.11 8.40
CA THR A 414 6.63 10.86 8.46
C THR A 414 5.86 9.67 7.88
N HIS A 415 4.53 9.63 8.04
CA HIS A 415 3.72 8.58 7.41
C HIS A 415 3.79 8.66 5.88
N ALA A 416 3.42 9.82 5.31
CA ALA A 416 3.47 10.05 3.87
C ALA A 416 4.86 9.74 3.33
N PHE A 417 5.87 10.31 3.98
CA PHE A 417 7.25 10.13 3.61
C PHE A 417 7.68 8.64 3.60
N ARG A 418 7.42 7.86 4.66
CA ARG A 418 7.78 6.42 4.67
C ARG A 418 7.06 5.62 3.57
N THR A 419 5.81 5.96 3.20
CA THR A 419 5.13 5.27 2.08
C THR A 419 5.81 5.50 0.72
N GLN A 420 6.43 6.66 0.51
CA GLN A 420 7.17 6.95 -0.71
C GLN A 420 8.43 6.10 -0.86
N VAL A 421 8.99 5.62 0.25
CA VAL A 421 10.17 4.74 0.27
C VAL A 421 9.81 3.28 0.08
N MET A 422 8.72 2.83 0.72
CA MET A 422 8.10 1.55 0.42
C MET A 422 7.83 1.40 -1.09
N GLN A 423 7.39 2.48 -1.75
CA GLN A 423 7.34 2.54 -3.22
C GLN A 423 8.74 2.48 -3.84
N ALA A 424 9.66 3.38 -3.47
CA ALA A 424 10.97 3.48 -4.12
C ALA A 424 11.84 2.22 -4.06
N GLU A 425 11.75 1.45 -2.97
CA GLU A 425 12.53 0.24 -2.78
C GLU A 425 11.92 -0.96 -3.48
N GLY A 426 10.61 -1.18 -3.31
CA GLY A 426 9.92 -2.27 -4.02
C GLY A 426 9.92 -2.06 -5.53
N VAL A 427 9.63 -0.83 -6.00
CA VAL A 427 9.71 -0.50 -7.42
C VAL A 427 11.16 -0.53 -7.91
N GLY A 428 12.10 0.01 -7.13
CA GLY A 428 13.52 -0.04 -7.44
C GLY A 428 14.04 -1.45 -7.62
N PHE A 429 13.76 -2.35 -6.68
CA PHE A 429 14.14 -3.77 -6.73
C PHE A 429 13.61 -4.44 -8.00
N ALA A 430 12.34 -4.22 -8.36
CA ALA A 430 11.74 -4.74 -9.58
C ALA A 430 12.51 -4.31 -10.85
N TYR A 431 12.79 -3.01 -11.03
CA TYR A 431 13.61 -2.55 -12.17
C TYR A 431 15.01 -3.18 -12.17
N ARG A 432 15.66 -3.34 -11.01
CA ARG A 432 16.99 -3.95 -10.91
C ARG A 432 16.97 -5.42 -11.34
N SER A 433 16.10 -6.22 -10.72
CA SER A 433 15.99 -7.66 -11.00
C SER A 433 15.57 -7.96 -12.44
N TRP A 434 14.77 -7.09 -13.07
CA TRP A 434 14.34 -7.28 -14.45
C TRP A 434 15.30 -6.68 -15.48
N LYS A 435 16.02 -5.58 -15.17
CA LYS A 435 17.12 -5.08 -16.04
C LYS A 435 18.30 -6.07 -16.08
N GLN A 436 18.52 -6.85 -15.02
CA GLN A 436 19.45 -8.00 -15.03
C GLN A 436 19.08 -9.05 -16.10
N GLY A 437 17.81 -9.13 -16.50
CA GLY A 437 17.34 -9.98 -17.60
C GLY A 437 17.75 -9.54 -19.01
N TRP A 438 18.41 -8.38 -19.18
CA TRP A 438 18.90 -7.89 -20.45
C TRP A 438 20.24 -8.54 -20.85
N ALA A 439 20.32 -9.87 -20.91
CA ALA A 439 21.60 -10.61 -21.05
C ALA A 439 22.19 -10.67 -22.48
N GLY A 440 21.64 -9.90 -23.42
CA GLY A 440 22.12 -9.76 -24.80
C GLY A 440 21.39 -10.63 -25.82
N GLU A 441 21.95 -10.73 -27.04
CA GLU A 441 21.30 -11.36 -28.20
C GLU A 441 20.82 -12.80 -27.96
N ARG A 442 19.53 -13.05 -28.20
CA ARG A 442 18.81 -14.31 -27.92
C ARG A 442 18.88 -14.76 -26.45
N LYS A 443 19.12 -13.81 -25.54
CA LYS A 443 19.04 -13.92 -24.08
C LYS A 443 18.37 -12.69 -23.47
N GLU A 444 17.47 -12.07 -24.23
CA GLU A 444 16.66 -10.93 -23.83
C GLU A 444 15.51 -11.42 -22.91
N TYR A 445 15.87 -11.95 -21.74
CA TYR A 445 14.94 -12.58 -20.79
C TYR A 445 13.87 -11.61 -20.29
N THR A 446 14.23 -10.33 -20.13
CA THR A 446 13.29 -9.21 -20.04
C THR A 446 13.79 -8.06 -20.93
N GLY A 447 12.99 -7.68 -21.93
CA GLY A 447 13.27 -6.60 -22.87
C GLY A 447 12.86 -5.21 -22.40
N GLY A 448 12.02 -5.10 -21.37
CA GLY A 448 11.66 -3.82 -20.79
C GLY A 448 10.75 -3.86 -19.57
N VAL A 449 10.66 -2.71 -18.91
CA VAL A 449 9.97 -2.48 -17.63
C VAL A 449 9.31 -1.10 -17.64
N LEU A 450 7.98 -1.07 -17.51
CA LEU A 450 7.14 0.12 -17.40
C LEU A 450 6.40 0.12 -16.06
N VAL A 451 6.69 1.09 -15.19
CA VAL A 451 5.97 1.22 -13.91
C VAL A 451 4.56 1.79 -14.13
N TRP A 452 3.58 1.24 -13.44
CA TRP A 452 2.33 1.94 -13.17
C TRP A 452 2.57 2.81 -11.92
N GLN A 453 2.65 4.14 -12.01
CA GLN A 453 2.41 5.03 -13.16
C GLN A 453 3.39 6.23 -13.13
N LEU A 454 3.48 7.00 -14.21
CA LEU A 454 4.34 8.19 -14.26
C LEU A 454 3.79 9.30 -13.35
N ASN A 455 2.56 9.73 -13.64
CA ASN A 455 1.99 11.02 -13.26
C ASN A 455 0.57 10.87 -12.68
N ASP A 456 0.03 11.94 -12.10
CA ASP A 456 -1.35 12.01 -11.58
C ASP A 456 -2.26 12.97 -12.37
N CYS A 457 -3.57 12.67 -12.40
CA CYS A 457 -4.62 13.49 -13.02
C CYS A 457 -5.31 14.49 -12.05
N TRP A 458 -4.99 14.44 -10.76
CA TRP A 458 -5.44 15.34 -9.69
C TRP A 458 -4.59 15.10 -8.43
N PRO A 459 -4.57 16.00 -7.43
CA PRO A 459 -3.86 15.78 -6.17
C PRO A 459 -4.40 14.51 -5.46
N VAL A 460 -3.58 13.48 -5.28
CA VAL A 460 -4.05 12.14 -4.88
C VAL A 460 -2.93 11.28 -4.28
N VAL A 461 -3.29 10.26 -3.49
CA VAL A 461 -2.42 9.12 -3.12
C VAL A 461 -2.55 8.03 -4.18
N SER A 462 -1.44 7.70 -4.85
CA SER A 462 -1.41 6.86 -6.05
C SER A 462 -0.06 6.17 -6.25
N TRP A 463 0.02 5.34 -7.29
CA TRP A 463 1.25 4.74 -7.78
C TRP A 463 2.15 5.68 -8.59
N ALA A 464 1.77 6.95 -8.76
CA ALA A 464 2.57 7.88 -9.54
C ALA A 464 3.97 8.05 -8.92
N ILE A 465 5.00 8.14 -9.76
CA ILE A 465 6.37 8.48 -9.35
C ILE A 465 6.62 9.99 -9.37
N ILE A 466 5.75 10.75 -10.04
CA ILE A 466 5.68 12.22 -10.06
C ILE A 466 4.26 12.63 -9.67
N ASP A 467 4.08 13.47 -8.66
CA ASP A 467 2.74 13.88 -8.22
C ASP A 467 2.07 14.90 -9.18
N TYR A 468 0.78 15.21 -8.95
CA TYR A 468 -0.01 16.07 -9.83
C TYR A 468 0.57 17.48 -10.07
N PHE A 469 1.32 18.02 -9.10
CA PHE A 469 2.05 19.29 -9.19
C PHE A 469 3.48 19.11 -9.71
N MET A 470 3.74 17.98 -10.36
CA MET A 470 4.98 17.63 -11.07
C MET A 470 6.19 17.41 -10.15
N ARG A 471 5.96 17.22 -8.84
CA ARG A 471 7.02 16.95 -7.86
C ARG A 471 7.42 15.47 -7.90
N PRO A 472 8.69 15.11 -8.18
CA PRO A 472 9.10 13.72 -8.23
C PRO A 472 9.23 13.12 -6.82
N LYS A 473 8.67 11.93 -6.63
CA LYS A 473 8.74 11.13 -5.40
C LYS A 473 10.07 10.34 -5.36
N PRO A 474 10.53 9.86 -4.19
CA PRO A 474 11.70 8.97 -4.06
C PRO A 474 11.88 7.89 -5.14
N ALA A 475 10.77 7.28 -5.57
CA ALA A 475 10.78 6.23 -6.59
C ALA A 475 11.31 6.72 -7.94
N TYR A 476 10.99 7.95 -8.36
CA TYR A 476 11.44 8.53 -9.62
C TYR A 476 12.96 8.47 -9.76
N TYR A 477 13.69 8.83 -8.71
CA TYR A 477 15.16 8.91 -8.77
C TYR A 477 15.85 7.57 -8.56
N THR A 478 15.22 6.63 -7.83
CA THR A 478 15.70 5.23 -7.83
C THR A 478 15.54 4.60 -9.21
N ILE A 479 14.45 4.88 -9.93
CA ILE A 479 14.30 4.51 -11.34
C ILE A 479 15.35 5.22 -12.19
N ALA A 480 15.53 6.54 -12.04
CA ALA A 480 16.49 7.33 -12.81
C ALA A 480 17.91 6.76 -12.73
N ARG A 481 18.37 6.38 -11.53
CA ARG A 481 19.70 5.78 -11.31
C ARG A 481 19.80 4.36 -11.86
N VAL A 482 18.72 3.55 -11.81
CA VAL A 482 18.70 2.20 -12.40
C VAL A 482 18.64 2.25 -13.93
N LEU A 483 18.02 3.27 -14.52
CA LEU A 483 17.90 3.45 -15.97
C LEU A 483 19.07 4.20 -16.63
N LYS A 484 20.04 4.74 -15.87
CA LYS A 484 21.28 5.32 -16.43
C LYS A 484 21.94 4.35 -17.45
N PRO A 485 22.54 4.86 -18.55
CA PRO A 485 23.13 4.04 -19.60
C PRO A 485 24.21 3.08 -19.12
N LEU A 486 24.90 3.43 -18.04
CA LEU A 486 25.67 2.51 -17.23
C LEU A 486 25.09 2.51 -15.81
N SER A 487 24.85 1.32 -15.27
CA SER A 487 24.22 1.13 -13.95
C SER A 487 24.79 -0.10 -13.26
N LEU A 488 24.89 -0.03 -11.93
CA LEU A 488 25.47 -1.07 -11.07
C LEU A 488 24.45 -1.46 -10.00
N HIS A 489 24.38 -2.73 -9.67
CA HIS A 489 23.36 -3.31 -8.79
C HIS A 489 24.01 -4.38 -7.89
N ILE A 490 23.50 -4.52 -6.68
CA ILE A 490 23.84 -5.63 -5.78
C ILE A 490 22.56 -6.37 -5.44
N THR A 491 22.60 -7.70 -5.52
CA THR A 491 21.52 -8.59 -5.08
C THR A 491 22.05 -9.43 -3.91
N ARG A 492 21.62 -9.10 -2.69
CA ARG A 492 21.81 -9.95 -1.51
C ARG A 492 20.88 -11.16 -1.61
N LYS A 493 21.43 -12.38 -1.42
CA LYS A 493 20.65 -13.62 -1.24
C LYS A 493 21.00 -14.23 0.09
N VAL A 494 19.97 -14.50 0.88
CA VAL A 494 20.06 -14.79 2.31
C VAL A 494 20.05 -16.31 2.50
N ALA A 495 21.18 -16.89 2.90
CA ALA A 495 21.38 -18.34 2.81
C ALA A 495 20.77 -19.07 4.01
N LYS A 496 19.43 -19.02 4.09
CA LYS A 496 18.58 -19.63 5.12
C LYS A 496 19.29 -20.83 5.73
N ASN A 497 19.74 -20.70 6.98
CA ASN A 497 20.35 -21.85 7.65
C ASN A 497 19.43 -23.08 7.65
N ARG A 498 18.12 -22.86 7.52
CA ARG A 498 17.05 -23.72 8.02
C ARG A 498 15.74 -23.36 7.27
N ASN A 499 15.03 -24.34 6.71
CA ASN A 499 14.17 -24.11 5.52
C ASN A 499 12.75 -23.50 5.72
N HIS A 500 12.21 -23.30 6.94
CA HIS A 500 10.73 -23.33 7.14
C HIS A 500 10.02 -22.34 8.12
N ASP A 501 10.56 -21.19 8.59
CA ASP A 501 9.87 -20.38 9.62
C ASP A 501 8.97 -19.31 9.03
N ARG A 502 9.57 -18.48 8.18
CA ARG A 502 9.00 -17.26 7.62
C ARG A 502 9.46 -17.12 6.17
N PRO A 503 8.91 -16.14 5.43
CA PRO A 503 9.57 -15.57 4.26
C PRO A 503 11.04 -15.21 4.55
N GLU A 504 11.87 -15.25 3.51
CA GLU A 504 13.35 -15.23 3.55
C GLU A 504 13.98 -14.03 4.27
N GLN A 505 13.20 -12.98 4.47
CA GLN A 505 13.64 -11.66 4.93
C GLN A 505 13.40 -11.38 6.45
N PHE A 506 12.41 -12.00 7.11
CA PHE A 506 12.00 -11.82 8.54
C PHE A 506 12.96 -12.13 9.75
N TYR A 507 14.26 -11.97 9.57
CA TYR A 507 15.14 -13.12 9.71
C TYR A 507 16.57 -12.74 10.40
N GLU A 508 17.59 -12.04 9.82
CA GLU A 508 19.11 -12.07 10.00
C GLU A 508 19.74 -11.51 11.29
N PHE A 509 19.05 -10.70 12.11
CA PHE A 509 19.70 -9.76 13.05
C PHE A 509 19.96 -10.37 14.42
N GLY A 510 20.11 -11.69 14.49
CA GLY A 510 20.43 -12.35 15.76
C GLY A 510 19.26 -12.42 16.74
N ALA A 511 18.07 -11.87 16.41
CA ALA A 511 16.81 -12.44 16.89
C ALA A 511 16.80 -13.96 16.66
N PHE A 512 17.45 -14.33 15.56
CA PHE A 512 17.47 -15.61 14.93
C PHE A 512 18.83 -15.82 14.24
N GLN A 513 19.25 -17.08 14.04
CA GLN A 513 20.56 -17.38 13.44
C GLN A 513 20.49 -17.41 11.92
N SER A 514 21.57 -16.95 11.30
CA SER A 514 21.86 -17.00 9.86
C SER A 514 23.09 -17.88 9.56
N THR A 515 23.24 -18.43 8.35
CA THR A 515 24.59 -18.87 7.86
C THR A 515 25.33 -17.77 7.12
N GLY A 516 24.61 -16.74 6.67
CA GLY A 516 25.15 -15.50 6.10
C GLY A 516 24.67 -15.28 4.67
N ALA A 517 24.85 -14.05 4.20
CA ALA A 517 24.42 -13.68 2.86
C ALA A 517 25.45 -14.04 1.76
N THR A 518 24.96 -14.18 0.53
CA THR A 518 25.71 -14.12 -0.73
C THR A 518 25.42 -12.79 -1.41
N LEU A 519 26.44 -12.11 -1.93
CA LEU A 519 26.30 -10.90 -2.73
C LEU A 519 26.57 -11.22 -4.20
N ILE A 520 25.65 -10.82 -5.08
CA ILE A 520 25.81 -10.86 -6.53
C ILE A 520 25.95 -9.41 -7.02
N ILE A 521 27.07 -9.09 -7.68
CA ILE A 521 27.36 -7.76 -8.23
C ILE A 521 27.06 -7.79 -9.73
N CYS A 522 26.06 -7.03 -10.18
CA CYS A 522 25.63 -6.98 -11.57
C CYS A 522 25.82 -5.58 -12.16
N ALA A 523 26.42 -5.50 -13.36
CA ALA A 523 26.54 -4.25 -14.12
C ALA A 523 25.73 -4.34 -15.41
N ALA A 524 24.97 -3.29 -15.73
CA ALA A 524 24.18 -3.21 -16.95
C ALA A 524 24.55 -1.96 -17.75
N SER A 525 24.97 -2.20 -19.00
CA SER A 525 25.29 -1.19 -20.01
C SER A 525 24.25 -1.22 -21.12
N THR A 526 23.72 -0.06 -21.52
CA THR A 526 22.96 0.12 -22.76
C THR A 526 23.79 0.82 -23.86
N SER A 527 25.07 1.09 -23.60
CA SER A 527 26.00 1.66 -24.59
C SER A 527 26.21 0.69 -25.76
N LEU A 528 26.34 1.23 -26.97
CA LEU A 528 26.69 0.44 -28.15
C LEU A 528 28.20 0.14 -28.27
N SER A 529 29.01 0.63 -27.33
CA SER A 529 30.42 0.28 -27.17
C SER A 529 30.67 -0.47 -25.85
N GLU A 530 31.72 -1.27 -25.81
CA GLU A 530 32.28 -1.75 -24.55
C GLU A 530 32.80 -0.56 -23.71
N THR A 531 32.80 -0.71 -22.39
CA THR A 531 33.21 0.33 -21.44
C THR A 531 34.14 -0.28 -20.40
N GLN A 532 35.36 0.26 -20.23
CA GLN A 532 36.25 -0.19 -19.16
C GLN A 532 35.98 0.58 -17.87
N ALA A 533 35.92 -0.13 -16.75
CA ALA A 533 35.72 0.45 -15.43
C ALA A 533 36.52 -0.33 -14.37
N LEU A 534 37.05 0.36 -13.37
CA LEU A 534 37.58 -0.26 -12.16
C LEU A 534 36.42 -0.53 -11.21
N VAL A 535 36.21 -1.78 -10.81
CA VAL A 535 35.20 -2.13 -9.79
C VAL A 535 35.82 -1.99 -8.40
N SER A 536 35.26 -1.09 -7.58
CA SER A 536 35.71 -0.87 -6.21
C SER A 536 34.64 -1.29 -5.22
N LEU A 537 34.99 -2.21 -4.32
CA LEU A 537 34.13 -2.72 -3.25
C LEU A 537 34.58 -2.18 -1.89
N ARG A 538 33.63 -1.82 -1.02
CA ARG A 538 33.83 -1.38 0.36
C ARG A 538 32.74 -1.93 1.27
N TYR A 539 33.12 -2.24 2.51
CA TYR A 539 32.26 -2.84 3.52
C TYR A 539 32.36 -2.08 4.85
N TYR A 540 31.23 -1.94 5.54
CA TYR A 540 31.09 -1.14 6.77
C TYR A 540 30.28 -1.92 7.81
N ASP A 541 30.77 -2.02 9.07
CA ASP A 541 30.02 -2.65 10.18
C ASP A 541 29.26 -1.57 10.97
N LEU A 542 27.93 -1.66 10.97
CA LEU A 542 27.02 -0.76 11.70
C LEU A 542 27.24 -0.74 13.23
N ARG A 543 27.92 -1.75 13.80
CA ARG A 543 28.23 -1.83 15.25
C ARG A 543 29.54 -1.15 15.66
N SER A 544 30.36 -0.70 14.71
CA SER A 544 31.67 -0.14 15.06
C SER A 544 31.55 1.15 15.89
N THR A 545 32.36 1.27 16.94
CA THR A 545 32.40 2.46 17.80
C THR A 545 33.38 3.51 17.29
N SER A 546 34.38 3.15 16.48
CA SER A 546 35.26 4.08 15.79
C SER A 546 34.56 4.73 14.58
N ALA A 547 35.04 5.91 14.17
CA ALA A 547 34.68 6.48 12.87
C ALA A 547 35.11 5.51 11.75
N ALA A 548 34.31 5.43 10.69
CA ALA A 548 34.17 4.20 9.90
C ALA A 548 35.47 3.64 9.32
N VAL A 549 35.94 2.53 9.90
CA VAL A 549 37.02 1.71 9.32
C VAL A 549 36.43 0.83 8.22
N ALA A 550 36.27 1.40 7.02
CA ALA A 550 35.88 0.65 5.84
C ALA A 550 36.97 -0.38 5.49
N TRP A 551 36.62 -1.65 5.37
CA TRP A 551 37.57 -2.66 4.89
C TRP A 551 37.36 -2.99 3.41
N GLN A 552 38.43 -3.48 2.80
CA GLN A 552 38.49 -3.90 1.41
C GLN A 552 38.28 -5.42 1.36
N GLY A 553 37.44 -5.87 0.43
CA GLY A 553 37.28 -7.28 0.09
C GLY A 553 37.67 -7.51 -1.36
N GLU A 554 37.93 -8.76 -1.71
CA GLU A 554 38.27 -9.14 -3.08
C GLU A 554 37.01 -9.36 -3.94
N PRO A 555 37.06 -9.05 -5.25
CA PRO A 555 38.18 -8.44 -5.96
C PRO A 555 38.24 -6.92 -5.72
N LYS A 556 39.44 -6.41 -5.42
CA LYS A 556 39.68 -4.99 -5.21
C LYS A 556 40.08 -4.28 -6.51
N ASP A 557 39.49 -3.11 -6.76
CA ASP A 557 39.89 -2.09 -7.75
C ASP A 557 40.29 -2.71 -9.11
N THR A 558 39.52 -3.70 -9.55
CA THR A 558 39.85 -4.58 -10.68
C THR A 558 39.28 -4.02 -11.98
N LEU A 559 40.07 -4.01 -13.04
CA LEU A 559 39.69 -3.47 -14.35
C LEU A 559 38.82 -4.48 -15.12
N GLU A 560 37.52 -4.24 -15.14
CA GLU A 560 36.56 -5.01 -15.92
C GLU A 560 36.26 -4.33 -17.26
N THR A 561 36.03 -5.14 -18.30
CA THR A 561 35.52 -4.67 -19.59
C THR A 561 34.03 -4.98 -19.66
N LEU A 562 33.21 -3.96 -19.44
CA LEU A 562 31.77 -4.07 -19.43
C LEU A 562 31.26 -4.11 -20.88
N PRO A 563 30.48 -5.14 -21.26
CA PRO A 563 30.10 -5.38 -22.65
C PRO A 563 29.11 -4.34 -23.18
N ALA A 564 29.09 -4.15 -24.50
CA ALA A 564 28.08 -3.35 -25.16
C ALA A 564 26.66 -3.93 -24.96
N ASN A 565 25.70 -3.05 -24.69
CA ASN A 565 24.26 -3.26 -24.72
C ASN A 565 23.74 -4.56 -24.05
N LYS A 566 24.26 -4.91 -22.88
CA LYS A 566 23.72 -5.99 -22.02
C LYS A 566 24.04 -5.82 -20.53
N ALA A 567 23.33 -6.59 -19.71
CA ALA A 567 23.67 -6.87 -18.32
C ALA A 567 24.67 -8.03 -18.20
N VAL A 568 25.49 -7.99 -17.14
CA VAL A 568 26.43 -9.05 -16.78
C VAL A 568 26.62 -9.11 -15.26
N ASP A 569 26.54 -10.32 -14.71
CA ASP A 569 26.95 -10.60 -13.34
C ASP A 569 28.48 -10.66 -13.30
N LEU A 570 29.09 -9.69 -12.63
CA LEU A 570 30.55 -9.58 -12.50
C LEU A 570 31.06 -10.58 -11.47
N TYR A 571 30.48 -10.55 -10.26
CA TYR A 571 30.96 -11.31 -9.11
C TYR A 571 29.81 -11.93 -8.31
N ASN A 572 30.06 -13.08 -7.69
CA ASN A 572 29.12 -13.82 -6.85
C ASN A 572 29.90 -14.50 -5.71
N PHE A 573 29.74 -14.03 -4.47
CA PHE A 573 30.57 -14.44 -3.32
C PHE A 573 29.84 -14.30 -1.98
N LYS A 574 30.31 -14.99 -0.93
CA LYS A 574 29.77 -14.84 0.44
C LYS A 574 30.07 -13.42 0.94
N CYS A 575 29.06 -12.73 1.47
CA CYS A 575 29.22 -11.46 2.19
C CYS A 575 30.35 -11.60 3.25
N PRO A 576 31.33 -10.69 3.28
CA PRO A 576 32.44 -10.78 4.22
C PRO A 576 31.97 -10.54 5.65
N GLU A 577 32.78 -10.98 6.59
CA GLU A 577 32.60 -10.76 8.03
C GLU A 577 33.48 -9.58 8.47
N PRO A 578 33.05 -8.73 9.43
CA PRO A 578 33.85 -7.60 9.91
C PRO A 578 35.19 -8.03 10.53
N PRO A 579 36.22 -7.16 10.50
CA PRO A 579 37.45 -7.35 11.26
C PRO A 579 37.14 -7.57 12.75
N ALA A 580 37.85 -8.51 13.38
CA ALA A 580 37.52 -8.98 14.72
C ALA A 580 37.77 -7.93 15.82
N ASP A 581 36.68 -7.45 16.41
CA ASP A 581 36.61 -6.84 17.74
C ASP A 581 35.76 -7.76 18.67
N GLU A 582 35.68 -7.50 19.98
CA GLU A 582 35.23 -8.46 21.03
C GLU A 582 33.71 -8.82 21.03
N SER A 583 33.21 -9.37 19.90
CA SER A 583 31.81 -9.73 19.63
C SER A 583 31.55 -11.23 19.77
N THR A 584 30.66 -11.64 20.69
CA THR A 584 30.36 -13.04 21.03
C THR A 584 29.27 -13.72 20.18
N ILE A 585 29.07 -13.28 18.93
CA ILE A 585 27.96 -13.69 18.05
C ILE A 585 28.49 -14.33 16.76
N ASN A 586 27.94 -15.50 16.40
CA ASN A 586 28.43 -16.37 15.30
C ASN A 586 28.06 -15.93 13.87
N ASN A 587 27.30 -14.84 13.68
CA ASN A 587 27.06 -14.27 12.35
C ASN A 587 27.06 -12.75 12.42
N THR A 588 27.56 -12.13 11.37
CA THR A 588 27.86 -10.71 11.28
C THR A 588 27.47 -10.09 9.93
N SER A 589 27.03 -10.85 8.90
CA SER A 589 26.59 -10.24 7.61
C SER A 589 25.41 -9.29 7.79
N ALA A 590 24.62 -9.52 8.84
CA ALA A 590 23.57 -8.65 9.36
C ALA A 590 24.01 -7.17 9.46
N THR A 591 25.24 -6.92 9.93
CA THR A 591 25.68 -5.55 10.21
C THR A 591 26.58 -4.98 9.12
N VAL A 592 26.74 -5.71 8.02
CA VAL A 592 27.57 -5.30 6.87
C VAL A 592 26.73 -4.59 5.81
N VAL A 593 26.96 -3.29 5.67
CA VAL A 593 26.57 -2.50 4.49
C VAL A 593 27.65 -2.66 3.43
N ALA A 594 27.27 -2.97 2.18
CA ALA A 594 28.22 -3.18 1.08
C ALA A 594 28.03 -2.12 -0.01
N CYS A 595 29.06 -1.32 -0.26
CA CYS A 595 29.08 -0.33 -1.34
C CYS A 595 29.91 -0.87 -2.52
N ALA A 596 29.33 -0.82 -3.71
CA ALA A 596 30.03 -1.09 -4.96
C ALA A 596 30.03 0.17 -5.85
N ARG A 597 31.15 0.44 -6.50
CA ARG A 597 31.35 1.58 -7.42
C ARG A 597 32.04 1.12 -8.70
N LEU A 598 31.57 1.62 -9.84
CA LEU A 598 32.30 1.60 -11.11
C LEU A 598 33.03 2.94 -11.24
N LEU A 599 34.36 2.89 -11.31
CA LEU A 599 35.22 4.07 -11.43
C LEU A 599 35.84 4.14 -12.83
N HIS A 600 35.92 5.33 -13.41
CA HIS A 600 36.62 5.54 -14.68
C HIS A 600 38.14 5.30 -14.49
N PRO A 601 38.79 4.42 -15.29
CA PRO A 601 40.14 3.94 -14.99
C PRO A 601 41.23 5.02 -14.89
N GLU A 602 41.10 6.13 -15.62
CA GLU A 602 42.11 7.19 -15.66
C GLU A 602 41.83 8.37 -14.72
N THR A 603 40.55 8.67 -14.44
CA THR A 603 40.12 9.88 -13.71
C THR A 603 39.65 9.58 -12.29
N GLY A 604 39.30 8.32 -11.99
CA GLY A 604 38.69 7.92 -10.72
C GLY A 604 37.21 8.33 -10.56
N GLU A 605 36.60 8.91 -11.59
CA GLU A 605 35.21 9.38 -11.57
C GLU A 605 34.21 8.23 -11.34
N VAL A 606 33.22 8.43 -10.46
CA VAL A 606 32.23 7.40 -10.12
C VAL A 606 31.12 7.34 -11.17
N LEU A 607 31.32 6.48 -12.18
CA LEU A 607 30.40 6.28 -13.30
C LEU A 607 29.04 5.69 -12.87
N ALA A 608 29.06 4.77 -11.89
CA ALA A 608 27.86 4.22 -11.25
C ALA A 608 28.18 3.74 -9.82
N ARG A 609 27.19 3.77 -8.92
CA ARG A 609 27.32 3.26 -7.56
C ARG A 609 26.01 2.61 -7.08
N TYR A 610 26.12 1.67 -6.15
CA TYR A 610 25.00 1.09 -5.42
C TYR A 610 25.44 0.72 -3.99
N VAL A 611 24.52 0.80 -3.04
CA VAL A 611 24.76 0.44 -1.63
C VAL A 611 23.72 -0.60 -1.22
N ASP A 612 24.19 -1.79 -0.87
CA ASP A 612 23.39 -2.89 -0.36
C ASP A 612 23.24 -2.82 1.15
N TRP A 613 21.99 -2.96 1.59
CA TRP A 613 21.59 -3.07 2.98
C TRP A 613 20.68 -4.31 3.09
N PRO A 614 20.70 -5.06 4.22
CA PRO A 614 19.83 -6.23 4.41
C PRO A 614 18.32 -5.84 4.41
N GLU A 615 17.36 -6.78 4.33
CA GLU A 615 15.91 -6.49 4.13
C GLU A 615 14.97 -7.47 4.87
N PRO A 616 13.73 -7.15 5.32
CA PRO A 616 12.85 -5.99 5.11
C PRO A 616 13.18 -4.90 6.14
N TYR A 617 12.60 -3.70 6.20
CA TYR A 617 13.26 -2.48 6.76
C TYR A 617 13.06 -1.97 8.24
N LYS A 618 12.73 -2.78 9.26
CA LYS A 618 12.32 -2.27 10.60
C LYS A 618 13.26 -2.47 11.82
N TYR A 619 14.02 -3.58 11.99
CA TYR A 619 14.93 -3.77 13.14
C TYR A 619 16.41 -3.37 12.86
N VAL A 620 16.78 -2.78 11.71
CA VAL A 620 18.11 -2.15 11.60
C VAL A 620 18.27 -1.06 12.66
N GLN A 621 19.42 -1.07 13.31
CA GLN A 621 19.86 -0.04 14.23
C GLN A 621 20.67 0.98 13.44
N PHE A 622 20.01 2.05 13.00
CA PHE A 622 20.68 3.15 12.35
C PHE A 622 21.62 3.86 13.33
N PRO A 623 22.92 4.00 13.00
CA PRO A 623 23.78 4.90 13.74
C PRO A 623 23.39 6.36 13.47
N ASP A 624 23.82 7.27 14.34
CA ASP A 624 23.97 8.67 13.95
C ASP A 624 25.02 8.72 12.81
N PRO A 625 24.66 9.25 11.61
CA PRO A 625 25.60 9.31 10.49
C PRO A 625 26.70 10.37 10.66
N GLY A 626 26.62 11.27 11.64
CA GLY A 626 27.54 12.41 11.74
C GLY A 626 27.39 13.35 10.54
N LEU A 627 26.14 13.67 10.18
CA LEU A 627 25.82 14.26 8.89
C LEU A 627 26.40 15.67 8.70
N LEU A 628 27.27 15.82 7.71
CA LEU A 628 27.80 17.10 7.24
C LEU A 628 27.15 17.47 5.89
N VAL A 629 26.43 18.59 5.88
CA VAL A 629 25.81 19.16 4.68
C VAL A 629 26.48 20.49 4.37
N SER A 630 27.28 20.49 3.31
CA SER A 630 27.76 21.71 2.66
C SER A 630 26.71 22.22 1.65
N LEU A 631 26.61 23.54 1.49
CA LEU A 631 25.66 24.17 0.57
C LEU A 631 26.36 25.26 -0.22
N GLU A 632 26.85 24.95 -1.41
CA GLU A 632 27.31 25.97 -2.35
C GLU A 632 26.11 26.53 -3.10
N ARG A 633 25.91 27.86 -3.07
CA ARG A 633 24.85 28.54 -3.82
C ARG A 633 25.48 29.31 -4.97
N HIS A 634 25.05 29.00 -6.19
CA HIS A 634 25.53 29.67 -7.40
C HIS A 634 24.67 30.89 -7.74
N ALA A 635 25.20 31.79 -8.57
CA ALA A 635 24.57 33.07 -8.88
C ALA A 635 23.33 32.98 -9.79
N ASP A 636 23.06 31.80 -10.35
CA ASP A 636 21.88 31.47 -11.15
C ASP A 636 20.68 30.99 -10.30
N GLY A 637 20.88 30.80 -8.99
CA GLY A 637 19.86 30.30 -8.06
C GLY A 637 19.94 28.79 -7.78
N SER A 638 20.75 28.04 -8.53
CA SER A 638 21.04 26.65 -8.22
C SER A 638 21.86 26.54 -6.93
N ALA A 639 21.78 25.38 -6.27
CA ALA A 639 22.60 25.08 -5.10
C ALA A 639 22.99 23.62 -5.07
N VAL A 640 24.28 23.36 -4.80
CA VAL A 640 24.84 22.02 -4.66
C VAL A 640 24.88 21.69 -3.17
N LEU A 641 24.16 20.64 -2.76
CA LEU A 641 24.28 20.07 -1.41
C LEU A 641 25.34 18.97 -1.42
N GLY A 642 26.56 19.29 -1.00
CA GLY A 642 27.62 18.29 -0.83
C GLY A 642 27.50 17.59 0.51
N VAL A 643 27.41 16.27 0.49
CA VAL A 643 27.09 15.41 1.62
C VAL A 643 28.26 14.55 2.03
N GLU A 644 28.65 14.65 3.30
CA GLU A 644 29.62 13.78 3.95
C GLU A 644 29.02 13.18 5.23
N VAL A 645 29.47 11.97 5.58
CA VAL A 645 29.01 11.22 6.76
C VAL A 645 30.17 10.44 7.39
N ASP A 646 30.19 10.36 8.72
CA ASP A 646 31.11 9.52 9.50
C ASP A 646 30.67 8.04 9.53
N ARG A 647 29.38 7.77 9.29
CA ARG A 647 28.78 6.42 9.26
C ARG A 647 27.68 6.33 8.18
N PRO A 648 27.43 5.15 7.59
CA PRO A 648 26.43 4.99 6.53
C PRO A 648 25.04 5.52 6.90
N VAL A 649 24.42 6.25 5.97
CA VAL A 649 23.01 6.64 6.03
C VAL A 649 22.26 5.97 4.88
N LYS A 650 21.27 5.13 5.21
CA LYS A 650 20.34 4.62 4.21
C LYS A 650 19.40 5.76 3.88
N GLY A 651 19.56 6.26 2.66
CA GLY A 651 18.96 7.45 2.09
C GLY A 651 18.98 8.67 2.99
N LEU A 652 20.08 9.43 2.88
CA LEU A 652 20.04 10.84 3.14
C LEU A 652 19.51 11.59 1.96
N PHE A 653 18.56 12.39 2.37
CA PHE A 653 17.45 12.64 1.57
C PHE A 653 16.94 13.96 2.34
N PHE A 654 16.89 15.17 1.67
CA PHE A 654 16.53 16.60 2.03
C PHE A 654 15.17 17.22 1.53
N SER A 655 14.75 18.42 2.01
CA SER A 655 13.53 19.15 1.54
C SER A 655 13.64 20.69 1.44
N VAL A 656 12.67 21.34 0.76
CA VAL A 656 12.47 22.81 0.73
C VAL A 656 11.45 23.21 1.81
N GLN A 657 11.66 24.36 2.46
CA GLN A 657 10.83 24.84 3.58
C GLN A 657 9.83 25.92 3.13
N GLU A 658 8.57 25.83 3.59
CA GLU A 658 7.45 26.68 3.14
C GLU A 658 7.53 28.17 3.53
N PRO A 659 6.81 29.08 2.85
CA PRO A 659 6.11 28.92 1.57
C PRO A 659 6.52 29.97 0.52
N ASP A 660 6.96 29.51 -0.65
CA ASP A 660 6.82 30.24 -1.91
C ASP A 660 5.93 29.36 -2.81
N GLU A 661 5.13 29.94 -3.72
CA GLU A 661 4.17 29.19 -4.57
C GLU A 661 4.85 28.35 -5.67
N ARG A 662 6.15 28.11 -5.49
CA ARG A 662 7.19 27.78 -6.48
C ARG A 662 8.17 26.71 -5.98
N ASP A 663 7.83 25.98 -4.93
CA ASP A 663 8.62 24.81 -4.48
C ASP A 663 8.78 23.74 -5.58
N TRP A 664 7.85 23.67 -6.55
CA TRP A 664 7.98 22.85 -7.77
C TRP A 664 9.02 23.38 -8.78
N GLU A 665 9.57 24.59 -8.62
CA GLU A 665 10.71 25.08 -9.41
C GLU A 665 12.05 24.47 -8.93
N VAL A 666 12.08 23.81 -7.75
CA VAL A 666 13.31 23.18 -7.22
C VAL A 666 13.50 21.79 -7.83
N ILE A 667 14.12 21.76 -9.00
CA ILE A 667 14.54 20.53 -9.67
C ILE A 667 15.77 19.95 -8.95
N TRP A 668 15.55 18.83 -8.28
CA TRP A 668 16.56 18.04 -7.60
C TRP A 668 17.35 17.16 -8.60
N SER A 669 18.67 17.34 -8.70
CA SER A 669 19.52 16.76 -9.77
C SER A 669 19.87 15.26 -9.58
N ASP A 670 20.34 14.88 -8.40
CA ASP A 670 20.24 13.50 -7.92
C ASP A 670 19.76 13.54 -6.47
N ASN A 671 18.85 12.63 -6.20
CA ASN A 671 17.99 12.55 -5.04
C ASN A 671 17.81 11.05 -4.85
N ASN A 672 17.82 10.49 -3.65
CA ASN A 672 17.84 9.02 -3.56
C ASN A 672 18.78 8.41 -2.48
N LEU A 673 19.42 9.28 -1.69
CA LEU A 673 20.84 9.26 -1.28
C LEU A 673 21.36 8.18 -0.32
N ASP A 674 21.64 6.96 -0.75
CA ASP A 674 22.43 6.04 0.09
C ASP A 674 23.91 6.48 0.14
N VAL A 675 24.29 7.21 1.19
CA VAL A 675 25.64 7.81 1.37
C VAL A 675 26.45 7.03 2.39
N VAL A 676 27.74 6.81 2.07
CA VAL A 676 28.69 6.08 2.93
C VAL A 676 29.99 6.88 3.12
N PRO A 677 30.75 6.64 4.21
CA PRO A 677 32.06 7.27 4.41
C PRO A 677 33.05 6.93 3.28
N GLU A 678 33.94 7.88 2.95
CA GLU A 678 34.80 7.86 1.74
C GLU A 678 34.04 7.87 0.39
N ASP A 679 32.75 8.21 0.39
CA ASP A 679 31.93 8.40 -0.82
C ASP A 679 31.04 9.65 -0.71
N PRO A 680 31.62 10.87 -0.72
CA PRO A 680 30.82 12.09 -0.71
C PRO A 680 29.87 12.12 -1.92
N GLN A 681 28.62 12.50 -1.67
CA GLN A 681 27.58 12.58 -2.70
C GLN A 681 26.98 13.97 -2.75
N PHE A 682 26.56 14.42 -3.93
CA PHE A 682 26.07 15.78 -4.17
C PHE A 682 24.57 15.66 -4.57
N ALA A 683 23.61 16.14 -3.74
CA ALA A 683 22.33 15.42 -3.39
C ALA A 683 20.99 16.21 -3.04
N CYS A 684 19.85 15.47 -2.68
CA CYS A 684 18.37 15.81 -2.32
C CYS A 684 17.48 14.66 -1.54
N GLY A 685 16.19 14.75 -0.92
CA GLY A 685 15.25 13.60 -0.30
C GLY A 685 14.52 13.36 1.22
N VAL A 686 14.32 12.12 1.88
CA VAL A 686 14.23 11.61 3.41
C VAL A 686 14.40 10.08 4.19
N TYR A 687 15.19 8.92 3.97
CA TYR A 687 15.03 7.32 4.06
C TYR A 687 15.50 6.18 5.22
N PRO A 688 15.32 4.75 5.12
CA PRO A 688 15.87 3.46 5.94
C PRO A 688 15.97 1.92 5.25
N ALA A 689 16.30 0.55 5.60
CA ALA A 689 16.88 -0.54 6.63
C ALA A 689 17.42 -2.12 6.21
N HIS A 690 17.58 -3.43 6.82
CA HIS A 690 16.82 -4.82 7.23
C HIS A 690 17.42 -6.43 7.57
N GLU A 691 17.06 -7.80 7.16
CA GLU A 691 17.31 -9.34 7.74
C GLU A 691 17.24 -10.93 6.95
N GLU A 692 17.39 -12.41 7.14
CA GLU A 692 17.78 -13.99 7.75
C GLU A 692 17.47 -15.11 9.08
N PHE A 693 16.79 -16.38 9.14
CA PHE A 693 16.43 -17.45 10.34
C PHE A 693 16.00 -19.07 10.19
N ILE A 694 15.78 -19.98 11.28
CA ILE A 694 15.18 -21.44 11.50
C ILE A 694 15.44 -22.49 12.73
N GLU A 695 15.48 -23.85 12.43
CA GLU A 695 14.99 -25.21 12.99
C GLU A 695 14.63 -25.64 14.47
N ASN A 696 14.96 -24.95 15.56
CA ASN A 696 15.29 -25.61 16.88
C ASN A 696 14.33 -26.61 17.64
N VAL A 697 13.11 -26.94 17.20
CA VAL A 697 11.97 -27.21 18.14
C VAL A 697 11.74 -28.67 18.62
N THR A 698 11.97 -29.71 17.81
CA THR A 698 11.30 -31.04 17.99
C THR A 698 11.63 -31.82 19.28
N VAL A 699 12.79 -31.64 19.91
CA VAL A 699 13.29 -32.53 20.99
C VAL A 699 12.58 -32.34 22.34
N GLU A 700 11.91 -31.21 22.54
CA GLU A 700 11.42 -30.77 23.86
C GLU A 700 10.17 -31.52 24.37
N ALA A 701 9.33 -32.01 23.47
CA ALA A 701 7.96 -32.44 23.81
C ALA A 701 7.87 -33.70 24.69
N GLU A 702 8.71 -34.72 24.43
CA GLU A 702 8.65 -36.03 25.12
C GLU A 702 8.89 -35.97 26.63
N GLN A 703 9.60 -34.94 27.10
CA GLN A 703 9.98 -34.79 28.51
C GLN A 703 8.81 -34.22 29.32
N ASN A 704 8.01 -33.33 28.73
CA ASN A 704 6.94 -32.61 29.42
C ASN A 704 5.75 -33.50 29.80
N VAL A 705 5.32 -34.42 28.92
CA VAL A 705 4.15 -35.29 29.19
C VAL A 705 4.35 -36.18 30.42
N LYS A 706 5.56 -36.73 30.60
CA LYS A 706 5.93 -37.61 31.73
C LYS A 706 5.80 -36.91 33.09
N ARG A 707 5.93 -35.58 33.13
CA ARG A 707 5.93 -34.74 34.34
C ARG A 707 4.53 -34.43 34.88
N LEU A 708 3.53 -34.30 34.02
CA LEU A 708 2.25 -33.65 34.36
C LEU A 708 1.10 -34.62 34.70
N ARG A 709 1.20 -35.88 34.28
CA ARG A 709 0.13 -36.91 34.25
C ARG A 709 -0.54 -37.32 35.58
N HIS A 710 -0.19 -36.71 36.72
CA HIS A 710 -0.73 -37.05 38.04
C HIS A 710 -1.33 -35.83 38.77
N HIS A 711 -1.51 -34.70 38.09
CA HIS A 711 -1.99 -33.46 38.71
C HIS A 711 -3.53 -33.39 38.78
N PRO A 712 -4.14 -33.15 39.95
CA PRO A 712 -5.60 -33.28 40.13
C PRO A 712 -6.43 -32.20 39.43
N SER A 713 -5.82 -31.08 39.03
CA SER A 713 -6.49 -30.00 38.27
C SER A 713 -6.31 -30.13 36.75
N LEU A 714 -5.65 -31.17 36.26
CA LEU A 714 -5.38 -31.36 34.83
C LEU A 714 -6.58 -32.00 34.12
N ALA A 715 -7.49 -31.17 33.61
CA ALA A 715 -8.69 -31.62 32.91
C ALA A 715 -8.45 -32.06 31.45
N LEU A 716 -7.40 -31.54 30.81
CA LEU A 716 -7.12 -31.69 29.38
C LEU A 716 -5.61 -31.57 29.11
N LEU A 717 -5.10 -32.33 28.14
CA LEU A 717 -3.83 -32.05 27.46
C LEU A 717 -4.11 -31.65 26.01
N CYS A 718 -3.34 -30.74 25.44
CA CYS A 718 -3.53 -30.26 24.07
C CYS A 718 -2.25 -30.34 23.23
N GLY A 719 -2.39 -30.37 21.90
CA GLY A 719 -1.30 -30.09 20.96
C GLY A 719 -0.93 -28.60 20.93
N ASN A 720 -0.18 -28.19 19.91
CA ASN A 720 0.14 -26.76 19.75
C ASN A 720 -1.09 -25.94 19.34
N ASN A 721 -1.00 -24.64 19.64
CA ASN A 721 -1.81 -23.58 19.09
C ASN A 721 -1.44 -23.34 17.59
N GLU A 722 -2.37 -22.78 16.80
CA GLU A 722 -2.26 -22.26 15.43
C GLU A 722 -1.79 -23.20 14.30
N ASP A 723 -0.90 -24.16 14.53
CA ASP A 723 -0.31 -25.01 13.47
C ASP A 723 -1.37 -25.68 12.59
N TYR A 724 -2.44 -26.17 13.23
CA TYR A 724 -3.60 -26.77 12.58
C TYR A 724 -4.31 -25.84 11.59
N GLN A 725 -4.25 -24.51 11.76
CA GLN A 725 -4.78 -23.55 10.80
C GLN A 725 -3.79 -23.27 9.65
N GLN A 726 -2.48 -23.18 9.94
CA GLN A 726 -1.44 -22.96 8.92
C GLN A 726 -1.40 -24.11 7.89
N ILE A 727 -1.57 -25.34 8.38
CA ILE A 727 -1.74 -26.58 7.59
C ILE A 727 -2.84 -26.47 6.52
N LEU A 728 -3.86 -25.62 6.70
CA LEU A 728 -5.02 -25.50 5.79
C LEU A 728 -4.83 -24.50 4.66
N GLN A 729 -3.92 -23.54 4.83
CA GLN A 729 -3.69 -22.49 3.84
C GLN A 729 -2.80 -23.02 2.70
N TRP A 730 -1.89 -23.94 3.00
CA TRP A 730 -1.04 -24.62 2.03
C TRP A 730 -1.73 -25.87 1.45
N LYS A 731 -2.88 -25.66 0.79
CA LYS A 731 -3.89 -26.66 0.36
C LYS A 731 -3.43 -27.88 -0.46
N GLU A 732 -2.15 -27.97 -0.80
CA GLU A 732 -1.56 -29.08 -1.59
C GLU A 732 -0.35 -29.75 -0.91
N ARG A 733 -0.02 -29.40 0.35
CA ARG A 733 1.11 -30.00 1.09
C ARG A 733 0.69 -30.72 2.38
N PRO A 734 0.26 -31.99 2.31
CA PRO A 734 -0.08 -32.78 3.51
C PRO A 734 1.14 -33.16 4.38
N GLU A 735 2.36 -32.96 3.87
CA GLU A 735 3.66 -33.50 4.34
C GLU A 735 4.32 -32.74 5.51
N LEU A 736 3.63 -31.82 6.18
CA LEU A 736 4.27 -30.85 7.07
C LEU A 736 4.90 -31.48 8.33
N PRO A 737 6.17 -31.18 8.66
CA PRO A 737 6.84 -31.70 9.86
C PRO A 737 6.08 -31.39 11.16
N ALA A 738 5.54 -30.17 11.27
CA ALA A 738 4.75 -29.73 12.42
C ALA A 738 3.48 -30.59 12.61
N ARG A 739 2.73 -30.87 11.53
CA ARG A 739 1.52 -31.70 11.57
C ARG A 739 1.75 -33.07 12.20
N LYS A 740 2.89 -33.71 11.87
CA LYS A 740 3.28 -35.01 12.41
C LYS A 740 3.47 -34.98 13.93
N LEU A 741 3.86 -33.84 14.51
CA LEU A 741 3.94 -33.65 15.95
C LEU A 741 2.54 -33.78 16.58
N TYR A 742 1.54 -33.07 16.07
CA TYR A 742 0.23 -32.92 16.73
C TYR A 742 -0.82 -33.98 16.37
N GLU A 743 -0.79 -34.54 15.15
CA GLU A 743 -1.73 -35.59 14.74
C GLU A 743 -1.37 -36.99 15.25
N GLU A 744 -0.07 -37.26 15.39
CA GLU A 744 0.48 -38.58 15.68
C GLU A 744 1.34 -38.59 16.95
N VAL A 745 2.49 -37.90 16.95
CA VAL A 745 3.52 -38.08 17.99
C VAL A 745 3.02 -37.69 19.38
N PHE A 746 2.39 -36.52 19.53
CA PHE A 746 1.86 -36.02 20.79
C PHE A 746 0.68 -36.86 21.31
N PRO A 747 -0.40 -37.14 20.53
CA PRO A 747 -1.49 -37.99 21.01
C PRO A 747 -1.03 -39.40 21.38
N GLN A 748 -0.14 -40.02 20.59
CA GLN A 748 0.42 -41.33 20.92
C GLN A 748 1.26 -41.27 22.20
N THR A 749 2.03 -40.19 22.41
CA THR A 749 2.82 -39.98 23.63
C THR A 749 1.93 -39.80 24.86
N VAL A 750 0.83 -39.04 24.78
CA VAL A 750 -0.11 -38.87 25.90
C VAL A 750 -0.86 -40.17 26.22
N ALA A 751 -1.40 -40.85 25.20
CA ALA A 751 -2.14 -42.11 25.38
C ALA A 751 -1.25 -43.26 25.90
N LYS A 752 0.04 -43.27 25.53
CA LYS A 752 1.05 -44.24 26.03
C LYS A 752 1.47 -44.01 27.48
N LEU A 753 1.22 -42.82 28.04
CA LEU A 753 1.78 -42.39 29.33
C LEU A 753 0.74 -42.09 30.42
N THR A 754 -0.56 -42.11 30.13
CA THR A 754 -1.65 -41.74 31.07
C THR A 754 -2.66 -42.88 31.26
N ASP A 755 -3.09 -43.12 32.50
CA ASP A 755 -4.11 -44.14 32.86
C ASP A 755 -4.86 -43.70 34.15
N PRO A 756 -6.20 -43.57 34.14
CA PRO A 756 -7.06 -43.55 32.96
C PRO A 756 -6.64 -42.43 31.98
N PRO A 757 -6.89 -42.58 30.66
CA PRO A 757 -6.40 -41.62 29.67
C PRO A 757 -6.87 -40.19 29.97
N ILE A 758 -5.92 -39.27 30.11
CA ILE A 758 -6.24 -37.84 30.17
C ILE A 758 -6.73 -37.44 28.76
N PRO A 759 -7.87 -36.75 28.62
CA PRO A 759 -8.35 -36.32 27.32
C PRO A 759 -7.27 -35.51 26.58
N TYR A 760 -6.96 -35.92 25.35
CA TYR A 760 -6.05 -35.20 24.47
C TYR A 760 -6.83 -34.51 23.36
N HIS A 761 -6.77 -33.18 23.34
CA HIS A 761 -7.34 -32.35 22.29
C HIS A 761 -6.27 -32.03 21.26
N ARG A 762 -6.56 -32.25 19.97
CA ARG A 762 -5.51 -32.46 18.97
C ARG A 762 -4.62 -31.23 18.73
N GLY A 763 -5.23 -30.07 18.77
CA GLY A 763 -4.66 -28.73 18.82
C GLY A 763 -5.80 -27.78 19.15
N SER A 764 -5.48 -26.53 19.46
CA SER A 764 -6.48 -25.47 19.56
C SER A 764 -6.22 -24.54 18.37
N PRO A 765 -7.19 -24.31 17.46
CA PRO A 765 -8.57 -24.79 17.43
C PRO A 765 -8.74 -26.12 16.66
N TYR A 766 -9.88 -26.80 16.89
CA TYR A 766 -10.20 -28.06 16.22
C TYR A 766 -11.72 -28.28 16.02
N GLY A 767 -12.18 -28.08 14.78
CA GLY A 767 -13.58 -28.24 14.33
C GLY A 767 -14.02 -29.68 14.03
N GLY A 768 -13.26 -30.70 14.42
CA GLY A 768 -13.70 -32.10 14.31
C GLY A 768 -13.27 -32.83 13.03
N LYS A 769 -14.21 -33.20 12.16
CA LYS A 769 -13.98 -34.25 11.13
C LYS A 769 -13.43 -33.69 9.81
N GLY A 770 -12.11 -33.61 9.70
CA GLY A 770 -11.42 -33.36 8.43
C GLY A 770 -10.42 -32.22 8.53
N TRP A 771 -10.46 -31.33 7.55
CA TRP A 771 -9.56 -30.19 7.40
C TRP A 771 -10.21 -28.85 7.81
N ASP A 772 -11.33 -28.86 8.53
CA ASP A 772 -11.97 -27.61 8.98
C ASP A 772 -11.71 -27.39 10.48
N THR A 773 -10.84 -26.42 10.79
CA THR A 773 -10.55 -25.95 12.15
C THR A 773 -11.45 -24.77 12.56
N THR A 774 -12.43 -24.42 11.72
CA THR A 774 -13.33 -23.27 11.86
C THR A 774 -14.81 -23.68 11.85
N ASP A 775 -15.12 -24.98 11.83
CA ASP A 775 -16.49 -25.49 12.02
C ASP A 775 -17.04 -25.06 13.38
N GLN A 776 -17.85 -24.00 13.36
CA GLN A 776 -18.48 -23.39 14.53
C GLN A 776 -19.40 -24.37 15.29
N THR A 777 -19.73 -25.53 14.70
CA THR A 777 -20.71 -26.49 15.24
C THR A 777 -20.11 -27.61 16.09
N VAL A 778 -18.78 -27.82 16.06
CA VAL A 778 -18.07 -28.91 16.77
C VAL A 778 -16.77 -28.39 17.40
N GLY A 779 -16.42 -28.91 18.58
CA GLY A 779 -15.12 -28.66 19.20
C GLY A 779 -14.92 -27.22 19.69
N ASP A 780 -13.77 -26.64 19.37
CA ASP A 780 -13.37 -25.28 19.73
C ASP A 780 -12.90 -24.47 18.52
N VAL A 781 -13.10 -23.15 18.56
CA VAL A 781 -12.68 -22.22 17.51
C VAL A 781 -11.85 -21.08 18.08
N HIS A 782 -10.90 -20.60 17.29
CA HIS A 782 -10.12 -19.40 17.59
C HIS A 782 -10.69 -18.22 16.82
N VAL A 783 -11.15 -17.21 17.55
CA VAL A 783 -11.82 -16.06 16.95
C VAL A 783 -10.85 -14.90 16.81
N TRP A 784 -9.76 -15.20 16.10
CA TRP A 784 -8.78 -14.21 15.70
C TRP A 784 -9.25 -13.34 14.53
N ASP A 785 -10.38 -13.63 13.86
CA ASP A 785 -10.84 -12.90 12.67
C ASP A 785 -10.99 -11.37 12.80
N ILE A 786 -11.05 -10.84 14.03
CA ILE A 786 -10.99 -9.40 14.34
C ILE A 786 -9.55 -8.87 14.41
N TRP A 787 -8.64 -9.59 15.06
CA TRP A 787 -7.27 -9.13 15.34
C TRP A 787 -6.18 -9.84 14.54
N GLY A 788 -6.21 -11.18 14.50
CA GLY A 788 -5.20 -12.03 13.86
C GLY A 788 -5.55 -12.60 12.47
N GLY A 789 -6.83 -12.65 12.10
CA GLY A 789 -7.35 -13.31 10.90
C GLY A 789 -7.75 -12.34 9.78
N LYS A 790 -9.05 -12.30 9.41
CA LYS A 790 -9.58 -11.43 8.35
C LYS A 790 -9.47 -9.92 8.61
N GLU A 791 -9.13 -9.49 9.82
CA GLU A 791 -9.05 -8.08 10.26
C GLU A 791 -10.42 -7.36 10.09
N LEU A 792 -11.49 -8.03 10.55
CA LEU A 792 -12.84 -7.49 10.57
C LEU A 792 -13.05 -6.50 11.75
N PRO A 793 -13.95 -5.51 11.64
CA PRO A 793 -14.36 -4.66 12.76
C PRO A 793 -14.88 -5.48 13.95
N TYR A 794 -14.51 -5.14 15.19
CA TYR A 794 -14.85 -5.93 16.39
C TYR A 794 -16.36 -6.10 16.61
N GLN A 795 -17.18 -5.19 16.07
CA GLN A 795 -18.63 -5.26 16.07
C GLN A 795 -19.18 -6.47 15.27
N GLN A 796 -18.31 -7.23 14.58
CA GLN A 796 -18.64 -8.49 13.89
C GLN A 796 -18.36 -9.75 14.72
N TYR A 797 -17.87 -9.66 15.96
CA TYR A 797 -17.70 -10.84 16.83
C TYR A 797 -19.03 -11.64 16.99
N ASP A 798 -20.20 -11.02 16.83
CA ASP A 798 -21.51 -11.68 16.86
C ASP A 798 -21.71 -12.72 15.74
N LYS A 799 -20.94 -12.65 14.65
CA LYS A 799 -20.98 -13.58 13.50
C LYS A 799 -19.89 -14.67 13.57
N LEU A 800 -18.96 -14.57 14.53
CA LEU A 800 -17.68 -15.29 14.48
C LEU A 800 -17.48 -16.33 15.59
N GLY A 801 -18.46 -16.52 16.48
CA GLY A 801 -18.36 -17.49 17.58
C GLY A 801 -18.48 -18.96 17.15
N GLY A 802 -18.41 -19.88 18.12
CA GLY A 802 -18.64 -21.32 17.92
C GLY A 802 -18.98 -22.02 19.24
N ARG A 803 -19.01 -23.36 19.25
CA ARG A 803 -19.37 -24.15 20.46
C ARG A 803 -18.54 -23.81 21.69
N PHE A 804 -17.25 -23.56 21.52
CA PHE A 804 -16.37 -23.04 22.55
C PHE A 804 -15.36 -22.11 21.89
N VAL A 805 -15.23 -20.88 22.39
CA VAL A 805 -14.14 -19.98 21.93
C VAL A 805 -12.97 -20.15 22.88
N SER A 806 -12.00 -20.97 22.48
CA SER A 806 -10.83 -21.31 23.29
C SER A 806 -9.79 -20.20 23.29
N GLU A 807 -9.68 -19.44 22.19
CA GLU A 807 -8.85 -18.26 22.11
C GLU A 807 -9.50 -17.16 21.28
N PHE A 808 -9.37 -15.94 21.80
CA PHE A 808 -9.53 -14.69 21.08
C PHE A 808 -8.93 -13.57 21.93
N GLY A 809 -8.78 -12.39 21.36
CA GLY A 809 -8.52 -11.20 22.14
C GLY A 809 -8.17 -9.99 21.30
N ILE A 810 -8.07 -8.86 22.00
CA ILE A 810 -7.47 -7.63 21.52
C ILE A 810 -6.41 -7.25 22.56
N PRO A 811 -5.21 -6.79 22.18
CA PRO A 811 -4.19 -6.34 23.12
C PRO A 811 -4.38 -4.89 23.58
N SER A 812 -3.67 -4.53 24.65
CA SER A 812 -3.63 -3.17 25.20
C SER A 812 -2.34 -2.90 25.98
N PHE A 813 -1.95 -1.63 26.03
CA PHE A 813 -0.88 -1.13 26.89
C PHE A 813 -1.18 -1.42 28.37
N PRO A 814 -0.18 -1.75 29.19
CA PRO A 814 -0.34 -1.85 30.64
C PRO A 814 -0.43 -0.46 31.27
N SER A 815 -0.47 -0.38 32.61
CA SER A 815 -0.44 0.92 33.33
C SER A 815 0.80 1.74 32.95
N THR A 816 0.68 3.07 32.90
CA THR A 816 1.81 4.02 32.79
C THR A 816 2.89 3.75 33.85
N HIS A 817 2.50 3.25 35.03
CA HIS A 817 3.41 2.84 36.10
C HIS A 817 4.25 1.62 35.70
N THR A 818 3.64 0.66 35.02
CA THR A 818 4.32 -0.54 34.47
C THR A 818 5.30 -0.13 33.38
N ILE A 819 4.91 0.83 32.54
CA ILE A 819 5.78 1.38 31.49
C ILE A 819 6.97 2.13 32.11
N ARG A 820 6.76 3.04 33.09
CA ARG A 820 7.85 3.74 33.78
C ARG A 820 8.81 2.78 34.50
N HIS A 821 8.30 1.69 35.08
CA HIS A 821 9.19 0.69 35.69
C HIS A 821 10.22 0.13 34.70
N TRP A 822 9.81 -0.20 33.47
CA TRP A 822 10.74 -0.74 32.48
C TRP A 822 11.56 0.31 31.73
N MET A 823 11.13 1.58 31.75
CA MET A 823 11.91 2.68 31.15
C MET A 823 12.87 3.35 32.13
N GLY A 824 12.63 3.29 33.44
CA GLY A 824 13.53 3.82 34.48
C GLY A 824 13.86 5.30 34.28
N ASP A 825 15.13 5.66 34.50
CA ASP A 825 15.68 7.01 34.22
C ASP A 825 16.04 7.24 32.74
N ALA A 826 15.60 6.38 31.80
CA ALA A 826 15.93 6.54 30.38
C ALA A 826 15.44 7.88 29.82
N GLU A 827 16.14 8.37 28.80
CA GLU A 827 16.00 9.75 28.32
C GLU A 827 14.55 10.13 27.99
N LYS A 828 14.18 11.36 28.36
CA LYS A 828 12.82 11.93 28.21
C LYS A 828 12.23 11.84 26.80
N GLY A 829 13.06 11.62 25.78
CA GLY A 829 12.63 11.39 24.40
C GLY A 829 11.95 10.03 24.14
N GLN A 830 11.96 9.06 25.06
CA GLN A 830 11.41 7.71 24.82
C GLN A 830 9.94 7.51 25.28
N TRP A 831 9.28 8.55 25.83
CA TRP A 831 7.91 8.50 26.37
C TRP A 831 6.81 8.59 25.29
N TYR A 832 6.82 7.69 24.30
CA TYR A 832 5.83 7.62 23.22
C TYR A 832 5.53 6.17 22.80
N ALA A 833 4.33 5.91 22.27
CA ALA A 833 3.76 4.57 22.09
C ALA A 833 4.57 3.62 21.20
N GLN A 834 5.23 4.15 20.18
CA GLN A 834 6.03 3.39 19.20
C GLN A 834 7.54 3.46 19.48
N SER A 835 7.95 3.81 20.72
CA SER A 835 9.38 3.93 21.04
C SER A 835 10.10 2.58 20.97
N PRO A 836 11.39 2.54 20.58
CA PRO A 836 12.18 1.31 20.57
C PRO A 836 12.10 0.52 21.87
N LEU A 837 12.01 1.21 23.02
CA LEU A 837 11.92 0.60 24.34
C LEU A 837 10.52 -0.01 24.62
N ILE A 838 9.44 0.59 24.10
CA ILE A 838 8.12 -0.04 24.13
C ILE A 838 8.01 -1.17 23.10
N ALA A 839 8.62 -1.05 21.92
CA ALA A 839 8.66 -2.12 20.92
C ALA A 839 9.43 -3.37 21.43
N GLN A 840 10.53 -3.18 22.17
CA GLN A 840 11.19 -4.26 22.92
C GLN A 840 10.28 -4.91 23.97
N HIS A 841 9.22 -4.23 24.38
CA HIS A 841 8.19 -4.65 25.31
C HIS A 841 6.83 -4.91 24.60
N VAL A 842 6.85 -5.22 23.30
CA VAL A 842 5.72 -5.71 22.49
C VAL A 842 6.00 -7.14 22.01
N ARG A 843 4.99 -8.01 21.95
CA ARG A 843 5.18 -9.44 21.56
C ARG A 843 4.20 -9.98 20.51
N ALA A 844 3.29 -9.17 19.95
CA ALA A 844 2.36 -9.64 18.92
C ALA A 844 2.92 -9.49 17.49
N GLY A 845 2.72 -10.50 16.64
CA GLY A 845 2.92 -10.35 15.21
C GLY A 845 1.98 -9.30 14.62
N SER A 846 2.51 -8.42 13.76
CA SER A 846 1.77 -7.30 13.17
C SER A 846 1.05 -6.40 14.19
N PHE A 847 1.67 -6.21 15.37
CA PHE A 847 1.11 -5.40 16.46
C PHE A 847 0.67 -4.01 15.99
N ASP A 848 1.59 -3.19 15.46
CA ASP A 848 1.32 -1.81 15.07
C ASP A 848 0.31 -1.73 13.92
N ARG A 849 0.33 -2.69 12.99
CA ARG A 849 -0.67 -2.86 11.93
C ARG A 849 -2.07 -3.01 12.51
N ARG A 850 -2.23 -3.91 13.47
CA ARG A 850 -3.53 -4.33 14.01
C ARG A 850 -4.06 -3.30 15.01
N PHE A 851 -3.17 -2.66 15.77
CA PHE A 851 -3.49 -1.44 16.50
C PHE A 851 -3.93 -0.33 15.56
N ALA A 852 -3.18 -0.03 14.50
CA ALA A 852 -3.58 0.96 13.52
C ALA A 852 -4.95 0.62 12.89
N ILE A 853 -5.22 -0.62 12.49
CA ILE A 853 -6.54 -1.00 11.95
C ILE A 853 -7.64 -0.75 12.99
N VAL A 854 -7.59 -1.39 14.16
CA VAL A 854 -8.72 -1.34 15.12
C VAL A 854 -8.84 0.03 15.79
N MET A 855 -7.73 0.72 16.08
CA MET A 855 -7.74 2.11 16.57
C MET A 855 -8.23 3.07 15.48
N ASN A 856 -7.69 3.05 14.25
CA ASN A 856 -8.12 4.00 13.22
C ASN A 856 -9.56 3.76 12.76
N GLU A 857 -10.07 2.53 12.85
CA GLU A 857 -11.49 2.27 12.64
C GLU A 857 -12.37 2.89 13.74
N ASN A 858 -11.96 2.83 15.02
CA ASN A 858 -12.86 3.03 16.16
C ASN A 858 -12.56 4.25 17.05
N PHE A 859 -11.31 4.67 17.18
CA PHE A 859 -10.81 5.71 18.10
C PHE A 859 -10.01 6.78 17.33
N ARG A 860 -9.67 7.89 18.01
CA ARG A 860 -8.65 8.83 17.51
C ARG A 860 -7.28 8.33 17.96
N VAL A 861 -6.28 8.45 17.10
CA VAL A 861 -4.88 8.20 17.46
C VAL A 861 -4.42 9.26 18.50
N ALA A 862 -3.33 8.98 19.22
CA ALA A 862 -2.79 9.87 20.24
C ALA A 862 -1.27 9.77 20.30
N GLU A 863 -0.63 10.92 20.08
CA GLU A 863 0.82 11.12 20.14
C GLU A 863 1.37 10.86 21.55
N ASP A 864 0.65 11.30 22.60
CA ASP A 864 1.08 11.11 23.99
C ASP A 864 0.79 9.68 24.48
N LEU A 865 1.78 9.10 25.15
CA LEU A 865 1.76 7.72 25.61
C LEU A 865 0.63 7.43 26.62
N GLU A 866 0.15 8.42 27.35
CA GLU A 866 -0.79 8.24 28.46
C GLU A 866 -2.21 8.12 27.90
N THR A 867 -2.61 9.04 27.01
CA THR A 867 -3.81 8.93 26.19
C THR A 867 -3.78 7.69 25.30
N HIS A 868 -2.64 7.37 24.68
CA HIS A 868 -2.51 6.18 23.84
C HIS A 868 -2.71 4.89 24.65
N ALA A 869 -2.04 4.78 25.81
CA ALA A 869 -2.18 3.62 26.68
C ALA A 869 -3.61 3.48 27.21
N PHE A 870 -4.24 4.59 27.60
CA PHE A 870 -5.63 4.59 28.04
C PHE A 870 -6.61 4.19 26.93
N ARG A 871 -6.53 4.81 25.73
CA ARG A 871 -7.41 4.49 24.60
C ARG A 871 -7.26 3.04 24.13
N THR A 872 -6.04 2.50 24.11
CA THR A 872 -5.82 1.08 23.75
C THR A 872 -6.38 0.11 24.80
N GLN A 873 -6.33 0.46 26.09
CA GLN A 873 -7.02 -0.30 27.14
C GLN A 873 -8.55 -0.26 27.02
N VAL A 874 -9.13 0.89 26.67
CA VAL A 874 -10.58 1.01 26.44
C VAL A 874 -11.00 0.29 25.15
N MET A 875 -10.22 0.36 24.08
CA MET A 875 -10.41 -0.42 22.84
C MET A 875 -10.45 -1.93 23.14
N GLN A 876 -9.48 -2.45 23.91
CA GLN A 876 -9.51 -3.83 24.38
C GLN A 876 -10.78 -4.11 25.19
N ALA A 877 -11.12 -3.24 26.15
CA ALA A 877 -12.28 -3.44 27.01
C ALA A 877 -13.60 -3.51 26.23
N GLU A 878 -13.77 -2.70 25.18
CA GLU A 878 -14.98 -2.73 24.36
C GLU A 878 -15.03 -3.89 23.38
N GLY A 879 -13.98 -4.14 22.58
CA GLY A 879 -14.02 -5.24 21.63
C GLY A 879 -14.06 -6.62 22.31
N VAL A 880 -13.28 -6.82 23.38
CA VAL A 880 -13.33 -8.05 24.19
C VAL A 880 -14.64 -8.15 24.97
N GLY A 881 -15.15 -7.01 25.48
CA GLY A 881 -16.46 -6.94 26.12
C GLY A 881 -17.59 -7.31 25.16
N PHE A 882 -17.58 -6.80 23.93
CA PHE A 882 -18.56 -7.09 22.88
C PHE A 882 -18.58 -8.60 22.58
N ALA A 883 -17.42 -9.22 22.37
CA ALA A 883 -17.30 -10.66 22.15
C ALA A 883 -17.90 -11.49 23.30
N TYR A 884 -17.52 -11.21 24.55
CA TYR A 884 -18.08 -11.89 25.73
C TYR A 884 -19.61 -11.69 25.83
N ARG A 885 -20.12 -10.48 25.53
CA ARG A 885 -21.57 -10.18 25.51
C ARG A 885 -22.28 -11.01 24.43
N SER A 886 -21.80 -10.97 23.19
CA SER A 886 -22.41 -11.68 22.07
C SER A 886 -22.40 -13.21 22.24
N TRP A 887 -21.29 -13.80 22.69
CA TRP A 887 -21.23 -15.26 22.83
C TRP A 887 -21.92 -15.78 24.09
N LYS A 888 -22.07 -14.98 25.15
CA LYS A 888 -22.91 -15.34 26.31
C LYS A 888 -24.41 -15.46 25.93
N GLN A 889 -24.88 -14.78 24.87
CA GLN A 889 -26.22 -15.02 24.29
C GLN A 889 -26.37 -16.45 23.75
N GLY A 890 -25.27 -17.07 23.31
CA GLY A 890 -25.23 -18.44 22.80
C GLY A 890 -25.57 -19.51 23.84
N TRP A 891 -25.61 -19.17 25.13
CA TRP A 891 -25.99 -20.07 26.21
C TRP A 891 -27.52 -20.13 26.37
N ALA A 892 -28.26 -20.61 25.37
CA ALA A 892 -29.73 -20.53 25.34
C ALA A 892 -30.46 -21.69 26.05
N GLY A 893 -29.75 -22.47 26.88
CA GLY A 893 -30.28 -23.59 27.69
C GLY A 893 -30.11 -24.97 27.03
N GLU A 894 -30.69 -26.01 27.65
CA GLU A 894 -30.48 -27.42 27.25
C GLU A 894 -30.75 -27.66 25.76
N ARG A 895 -29.77 -28.25 25.06
CA ARG A 895 -29.76 -28.55 23.61
C ARG A 895 -29.80 -27.29 22.72
N LYS A 896 -29.49 -26.14 23.29
CA LYS A 896 -29.36 -24.82 22.63
C LYS A 896 -28.08 -24.10 23.08
N GLU A 897 -27.05 -24.86 23.41
CA GLU A 897 -25.71 -24.40 23.76
C GLU A 897 -24.95 -24.04 22.46
N TYR A 898 -25.31 -22.91 21.84
CA TYR A 898 -24.64 -22.41 20.63
C TYR A 898 -23.19 -22.00 20.94
N THR A 899 -22.95 -21.44 22.12
CA THR A 899 -21.62 -21.31 22.74
C THR A 899 -21.71 -21.69 24.21
N GLY A 900 -20.87 -22.65 24.62
CA GLY A 900 -20.78 -23.17 26.00
C GLY A 900 -19.65 -22.57 26.83
N GLY A 901 -18.74 -21.80 26.23
CA GLY A 901 -17.67 -21.13 26.94
C GLY A 901 -16.81 -20.24 26.04
N VAL A 902 -16.09 -19.32 26.68
CA VAL A 902 -15.24 -18.31 26.04
C VAL A 902 -14.06 -17.98 26.96
N LEU A 903 -12.85 -18.11 26.43
CA LEU A 903 -11.59 -17.78 27.09
C LEU A 903 -10.87 -16.66 26.31
N VAL A 904 -10.56 -15.55 26.99
CA VAL A 904 -9.61 -14.57 26.46
C VAL A 904 -8.21 -15.18 26.51
N TRP A 905 -7.43 -15.00 25.43
CA TRP A 905 -6.13 -15.64 25.21
C TRP A 905 -5.16 -15.49 26.39
N GLN A 906 -5.14 -14.34 27.05
CA GLN A 906 -4.16 -14.05 28.10
C GLN A 906 -4.80 -13.38 29.32
N LEU A 907 -4.57 -13.93 30.50
CA LEU A 907 -5.04 -13.37 31.77
C LEU A 907 -4.09 -12.29 32.30
N ASN A 908 -2.83 -12.66 32.54
CA ASN A 908 -1.78 -11.80 33.06
C ASN A 908 -0.53 -11.81 32.18
N ASP A 909 0.34 -10.83 32.37
CA ASP A 909 1.67 -10.78 31.75
C ASP A 909 2.73 -11.55 32.56
N CYS A 910 3.70 -12.13 31.87
CA CYS A 910 4.84 -12.86 32.45
C CYS A 910 6.16 -12.05 32.46
N TRP A 911 6.16 -10.90 31.77
CA TRP A 911 7.22 -9.89 31.67
C TRP A 911 6.51 -8.52 31.58
N PRO A 912 7.07 -7.39 32.04
CA PRO A 912 6.43 -6.07 31.86
C PRO A 912 6.22 -5.77 30.37
N VAL A 913 5.01 -5.88 29.80
CA VAL A 913 4.84 -5.97 28.34
C VAL A 913 3.49 -5.42 27.88
N VAL A 914 3.36 -5.10 26.58
CA VAL A 914 2.12 -4.75 25.91
C VAL A 914 1.55 -5.97 25.17
N SER A 915 0.29 -6.32 25.46
CA SER A 915 -0.21 -7.68 25.24
C SER A 915 -1.73 -7.81 25.31
N TRP A 916 -2.23 -9.02 25.03
CA TRP A 916 -3.63 -9.43 25.22
C TRP A 916 -4.03 -9.61 26.69
N ALA A 917 -3.09 -9.51 27.64
CA ALA A 917 -3.41 -9.64 29.05
C ALA A 917 -4.44 -8.59 29.48
N ILE A 918 -5.37 -9.02 30.31
CA ILE A 918 -6.37 -8.14 30.95
C ILE A 918 -5.92 -7.68 32.35
N ILE A 919 -4.79 -8.20 32.83
CA ILE A 919 -4.07 -7.79 34.05
C ILE A 919 -2.60 -7.62 33.65
N ASP A 920 -1.95 -6.51 34.02
CA ASP A 920 -0.53 -6.32 33.69
C ASP A 920 0.44 -7.08 34.62
N TYR A 921 1.73 -7.01 34.32
CA TYR A 921 2.80 -7.75 35.01
C TYR A 921 2.86 -7.50 36.52
N PHE A 922 2.49 -6.30 36.98
CA PHE A 922 2.44 -5.97 38.41
C PHE A 922 1.09 -6.34 39.04
N MET A 923 0.30 -7.19 38.38
CA MET A 923 -1.04 -7.59 38.79
C MET A 923 -2.07 -6.45 38.79
N ARG A 924 -1.81 -5.32 38.09
CA ARG A 924 -2.76 -4.21 37.97
C ARG A 924 -3.84 -4.59 36.93
N PRO A 925 -5.14 -4.66 37.29
CA PRO A 925 -6.17 -5.03 36.32
C PRO A 925 -6.43 -3.90 35.32
N LYS A 926 -6.37 -4.21 34.02
CA LYS A 926 -6.69 -3.27 32.94
C LYS A 926 -8.22 -3.09 32.84
N PRO A 927 -8.73 -1.98 32.26
CA PRO A 927 -10.15 -1.76 31.92
C PRO A 927 -10.95 -2.98 31.42
N ALA A 928 -10.32 -3.86 30.63
CA ALA A 928 -10.95 -5.08 30.11
C ALA A 928 -11.31 -6.10 31.19
N TYR A 929 -10.50 -6.24 32.25
CA TYR A 929 -10.79 -7.15 33.37
C TYR A 929 -12.14 -6.81 34.03
N TYR A 930 -12.40 -5.53 34.27
CA TYR A 930 -13.65 -5.07 34.88
C TYR A 930 -14.85 -5.28 33.96
N THR A 931 -14.70 -5.02 32.66
CA THR A 931 -15.76 -5.31 31.69
C THR A 931 -16.07 -6.82 31.60
N ILE A 932 -15.06 -7.68 31.56
CA ILE A 932 -15.26 -9.14 31.58
C ILE A 932 -15.89 -9.60 32.90
N ALA A 933 -15.41 -9.10 34.04
CA ALA A 933 -15.96 -9.43 35.35
C ALA A 933 -17.45 -9.06 35.47
N ARG A 934 -17.86 -7.91 34.92
CA ARG A 934 -19.27 -7.50 34.85
C ARG A 934 -20.11 -8.39 33.92
N VAL A 935 -19.58 -8.80 32.76
CA VAL A 935 -20.28 -9.71 31.84
C VAL A 935 -20.37 -11.13 32.40
N LEU A 936 -19.38 -11.59 33.16
CA LEU A 936 -19.35 -12.91 33.80
C LEU A 936 -20.07 -12.97 35.17
N LYS A 937 -20.70 -11.88 35.64
CA LYS A 937 -21.59 -11.92 36.82
C LYS A 937 -22.69 -12.99 36.64
N PRO A 938 -23.17 -13.64 37.74
CA PRO A 938 -24.21 -14.67 37.68
C PRO A 938 -25.53 -14.21 37.04
N LEU A 939 -25.78 -12.90 37.06
CA LEU A 939 -26.78 -12.22 36.25
C LEU A 939 -26.11 -11.04 35.53
N SER A 940 -26.35 -10.89 34.23
CA SER A 940 -25.79 -9.82 33.40
C SER A 940 -26.81 -9.30 32.40
N LEU A 941 -26.75 -7.99 32.11
CA LEU A 941 -27.59 -7.28 31.13
C LEU A 941 -26.68 -6.66 30.06
N HIS A 942 -27.14 -6.56 28.82
CA HIS A 942 -26.47 -5.81 27.76
C HIS A 942 -27.42 -5.30 26.68
N ILE A 943 -26.92 -4.37 25.87
CA ILE A 943 -27.58 -3.80 24.69
C ILE A 943 -26.72 -4.11 23.45
N THR A 944 -27.33 -4.18 22.27
CA THR A 944 -26.63 -4.27 20.98
C THR A 944 -27.30 -3.34 19.96
N ARG A 945 -26.54 -2.37 19.45
CA ARG A 945 -26.94 -1.45 18.37
C ARG A 945 -26.67 -2.05 16.99
N LYS A 946 -27.57 -1.85 16.02
CA LYS A 946 -27.39 -2.21 14.60
C LYS A 946 -27.89 -1.10 13.67
N VAL A 947 -27.09 -0.71 12.67
CA VAL A 947 -27.32 0.45 11.77
C VAL A 947 -27.65 -0.03 10.35
N ALA A 948 -28.51 0.69 9.62
CA ALA A 948 -28.90 0.35 8.25
C ALA A 948 -28.27 1.25 7.18
N LYS A 949 -27.63 0.63 6.18
CA LYS A 949 -27.08 1.29 4.98
C LYS A 949 -28.17 1.98 4.14
N ASN A 950 -27.76 2.92 3.29
CA ASN A 950 -28.62 3.56 2.28
C ASN A 950 -28.34 3.06 0.84
N ARG A 951 -27.20 2.39 0.63
CA ARG A 951 -26.73 1.84 -0.64
C ARG A 951 -26.00 0.53 -0.34
N ASN A 952 -26.12 -0.44 -1.24
CA ASN A 952 -25.35 -1.66 -1.16
C ASN A 952 -23.99 -1.47 -1.85
N HIS A 953 -22.94 -2.07 -1.29
CA HIS A 953 -21.59 -2.29 -1.85
C HIS A 953 -20.51 -1.18 -1.85
N ASP A 954 -20.75 0.07 -1.44
CA ASP A 954 -19.66 1.09 -1.44
C ASP A 954 -18.69 0.99 -0.23
N ARG A 955 -19.20 0.95 1.01
CA ARG A 955 -18.38 1.01 2.24
C ARG A 955 -18.85 0.08 3.39
N PRO A 956 -18.02 -0.14 4.43
CA PRO A 956 -18.40 -0.84 5.67
C PRO A 956 -19.56 -0.17 6.43
N GLU A 957 -20.21 -0.91 7.35
CA GLU A 957 -21.46 -0.47 8.01
C GLU A 957 -21.28 0.71 8.96
N GLN A 958 -20.14 0.78 9.65
CA GLN A 958 -19.82 1.81 10.65
C GLN A 958 -19.67 3.24 10.08
N PHE A 959 -19.55 3.41 8.76
CA PHE A 959 -19.42 4.72 8.12
C PHE A 959 -20.76 5.44 7.88
N TYR A 960 -21.92 4.79 8.10
CA TYR A 960 -23.23 5.36 7.78
C TYR A 960 -23.91 6.08 8.95
N GLU A 961 -23.52 5.84 10.23
CA GLU A 961 -24.16 6.52 11.37
C GLU A 961 -23.76 8.02 11.45
N PHE A 962 -22.51 8.38 11.11
CA PHE A 962 -21.96 9.75 11.26
C PHE A 962 -21.96 10.61 9.99
N GLY A 963 -22.92 10.41 9.08
CA GLY A 963 -23.33 11.44 8.12
C GLY A 963 -22.50 11.62 6.84
N ALA A 964 -21.29 11.07 6.72
CA ALA A 964 -20.54 11.05 5.46
C ALA A 964 -21.35 10.39 4.31
N PHE A 965 -22.17 9.39 4.67
CA PHE A 965 -23.26 8.87 3.84
C PHE A 965 -24.49 8.67 4.76
N GLN A 966 -25.63 9.27 4.41
CA GLN A 966 -26.84 9.27 5.27
C GLN A 966 -27.39 7.86 5.56
N SER A 967 -27.29 7.34 6.78
CA SER A 967 -28.02 6.13 7.21
C SER A 967 -29.53 6.32 7.20
N THR A 968 -30.28 5.20 7.22
CA THR A 968 -31.76 5.22 7.18
C THR A 968 -32.42 4.94 8.53
N ARG A 969 -31.74 4.24 9.45
CA ARG A 969 -32.21 3.89 10.81
C ARG A 969 -31.12 3.18 11.64
N ALA A 970 -31.32 3.16 12.96
CA ALA A 970 -30.65 2.23 13.88
C ALA A 970 -31.66 1.52 14.79
N THR A 971 -31.28 0.34 15.28
CA THR A 971 -32.09 -0.56 16.14
C THR A 971 -31.29 -0.95 17.38
N LEU A 972 -31.96 -1.03 18.53
CA LEU A 972 -31.41 -1.54 19.79
C LEU A 972 -32.05 -2.88 20.14
N ILE A 973 -31.23 -3.84 20.57
CA ILE A 973 -31.63 -5.15 21.08
C ILE A 973 -31.14 -5.24 22.53
N ILE A 974 -31.97 -5.70 23.46
CA ILE A 974 -31.67 -5.74 24.90
C ILE A 974 -31.78 -7.19 25.38
N CYS A 975 -30.71 -7.68 26.00
CA CYS A 975 -30.50 -9.10 26.27
C CYS A 975 -29.98 -9.32 27.71
N THR A 976 -30.32 -10.46 28.29
CA THR A 976 -29.88 -10.84 29.64
C THR A 976 -29.44 -12.30 29.69
N ALA A 977 -28.47 -12.59 30.56
CA ALA A 977 -27.96 -13.93 30.77
C ALA A 977 -27.79 -14.24 32.26
N SER A 978 -28.34 -15.38 32.67
CA SER A 978 -28.29 -15.92 34.03
C SER A 978 -27.53 -17.25 34.03
N THR A 979 -26.63 -17.43 35.01
CA THR A 979 -26.05 -18.75 35.36
C THR A 979 -26.59 -19.28 36.69
N SER A 980 -27.58 -18.60 37.28
CA SER A 980 -28.28 -19.09 38.48
C SER A 980 -29.07 -20.37 38.17
N LEU A 981 -29.10 -21.31 39.12
CA LEU A 981 -29.95 -22.51 39.04
C LEU A 981 -31.43 -22.22 39.37
N SER A 982 -31.76 -20.99 39.77
CA SER A 982 -33.12 -20.50 40.01
C SER A 982 -33.50 -19.37 39.04
N GLN A 983 -34.80 -19.19 38.83
CA GLN A 983 -35.34 -18.01 38.16
C GLN A 983 -35.19 -16.76 39.06
N THR A 984 -35.20 -15.57 38.47
CA THR A 984 -35.08 -14.30 39.19
C THR A 984 -36.03 -13.28 38.56
N GLN A 985 -36.74 -12.49 39.36
CA GLN A 985 -37.55 -11.38 38.83
C GLN A 985 -36.79 -10.07 38.93
N ALA A 986 -36.94 -9.21 37.91
CA ALA A 986 -36.33 -7.88 37.87
C ALA A 986 -37.18 -6.89 37.08
N LEU A 987 -37.14 -5.61 37.47
CA LEU A 987 -37.71 -4.50 36.70
C LEU A 987 -36.68 -4.00 35.68
N VAL A 988 -37.06 -3.84 34.41
CA VAL A 988 -36.16 -3.39 33.33
C VAL A 988 -36.32 -1.88 33.10
N SER A 989 -35.41 -1.08 33.65
CA SER A 989 -35.38 0.38 33.52
C SER A 989 -34.57 0.82 32.30
N LEU A 990 -35.19 1.55 31.37
CA LEU A 990 -34.52 2.15 30.19
C LEU A 990 -34.49 3.68 30.26
N ARG A 991 -33.33 4.31 30.00
CA ARG A 991 -33.13 5.77 29.99
C ARG A 991 -32.24 6.18 28.81
N TYR A 992 -32.50 7.36 28.24
CA TYR A 992 -31.82 7.84 27.03
C TYR A 992 -31.33 9.29 27.20
N TYR A 993 -30.19 9.61 26.58
CA TYR A 993 -29.48 10.89 26.71
C TYR A 993 -28.94 11.33 25.34
N ASP A 994 -28.94 12.64 25.05
CA ASP A 994 -28.35 13.22 23.83
C ASP A 994 -27.05 13.95 24.20
N LEU A 995 -25.95 13.55 23.58
CA LEU A 995 -24.61 14.12 23.80
C LEU A 995 -24.49 15.61 23.42
N ARG A 996 -25.42 16.14 22.62
CA ARG A 996 -25.49 17.55 22.21
C ARG A 996 -26.22 18.44 23.22
N SER A 997 -26.89 17.87 24.23
CA SER A 997 -27.74 18.63 25.15
C SER A 997 -26.94 19.63 25.98
N THR A 998 -27.24 20.92 25.83
CA THR A 998 -26.52 22.02 26.49
C THR A 998 -26.95 22.22 27.95
N SER A 999 -28.16 21.78 28.32
CA SER A 999 -28.61 21.65 29.71
C SER A 999 -27.94 20.47 30.44
N ALA A 1000 -28.11 20.38 31.77
CA ALA A 1000 -27.89 19.13 32.49
C ALA A 1000 -28.85 18.06 31.96
N ALA A 1001 -28.37 16.84 31.72
CA ALA A 1001 -29.03 15.94 30.78
C ALA A 1001 -30.31 15.29 31.35
N VAL A 1002 -31.46 15.89 31.04
CA VAL A 1002 -32.78 15.34 31.37
C VAL A 1002 -32.99 14.03 30.61
N ALA A 1003 -32.89 12.90 31.32
CA ALA A 1003 -33.07 11.57 30.77
C ALA A 1003 -34.50 11.38 30.26
N TRP A 1004 -34.70 11.16 28.95
CA TRP A 1004 -36.04 10.79 28.46
C TRP A 1004 -36.27 9.28 28.59
N ARG A 1005 -37.54 8.91 28.82
CA ARG A 1005 -37.97 7.50 28.88
C ARG A 1005 -38.61 7.10 27.57
N GLY A 1006 -37.96 6.20 26.84
CA GLY A 1006 -38.57 5.46 25.73
C GLY A 1006 -39.48 4.32 26.21
N GLU A 1007 -39.99 3.54 25.27
CA GLU A 1007 -40.65 2.26 25.54
C GLU A 1007 -39.67 1.08 25.33
N PRO A 1008 -39.87 -0.06 26.00
CA PRO A 1008 -40.84 -0.30 27.08
C PRO A 1008 -40.41 0.35 28.41
N LYS A 1009 -41.41 0.75 29.22
CA LYS A 1009 -41.18 1.41 30.53
C LYS A 1009 -41.17 0.44 31.71
N ASP A 1010 -40.01 0.33 32.36
CA ASP A 1010 -39.84 -0.11 33.75
C ASP A 1010 -40.57 -1.45 34.09
N THR A 1011 -40.60 -2.39 33.13
CA THR A 1011 -41.40 -3.64 33.15
C THR A 1011 -40.88 -4.71 34.09
N LEU A 1012 -41.75 -5.47 34.77
CA LEU A 1012 -41.37 -6.65 35.55
C LEU A 1012 -41.19 -7.89 34.65
N GLU A 1013 -39.95 -8.35 34.50
CA GLU A 1013 -39.59 -9.54 33.72
C GLU A 1013 -39.20 -10.72 34.62
N THR A 1014 -39.51 -11.94 34.17
CA THR A 1014 -39.09 -13.19 34.84
C THR A 1014 -37.89 -13.80 34.11
N LEU A 1015 -36.71 -13.60 34.69
CA LEU A 1015 -35.44 -14.00 34.11
C LEU A 1015 -35.21 -15.50 34.36
N PRO A 1016 -34.85 -16.29 33.33
CA PRO A 1016 -34.80 -17.73 33.42
C PRO A 1016 -33.56 -18.23 34.19
N ALA A 1017 -33.66 -19.45 34.74
CA ALA A 1017 -32.51 -20.17 35.28
C ALA A 1017 -31.56 -20.62 34.15
N ASN A 1018 -30.25 -20.47 34.40
CA ASN A 1018 -29.13 -21.01 33.64
C ASN A 1018 -29.23 -20.90 32.10
N LYS A 1019 -29.63 -19.73 31.59
CA LYS A 1019 -29.59 -19.40 30.16
C LYS A 1019 -29.61 -17.89 29.88
N ALA A 1020 -29.34 -17.54 28.62
CA ALA A 1020 -29.58 -16.23 28.05
C ALA A 1020 -30.93 -16.12 27.31
N VAL A 1021 -31.49 -14.91 27.27
CA VAL A 1021 -32.67 -14.53 26.46
C VAL A 1021 -32.58 -13.07 26.01
N ASP A 1022 -33.11 -12.81 24.81
CA ASP A 1022 -33.47 -11.46 24.36
C ASP A 1022 -34.75 -11.04 25.09
N LEU A 1023 -34.76 -9.81 25.61
CA LEU A 1023 -35.94 -9.19 26.23
C LEU A 1023 -36.69 -8.33 25.21
N TYR A 1024 -35.98 -7.38 24.58
CA TYR A 1024 -36.59 -6.37 23.70
C TYR A 1024 -35.78 -6.12 22.43
N ASN A 1025 -36.45 -5.71 21.35
CA ASN A 1025 -35.84 -5.35 20.06
C ASN A 1025 -36.69 -4.25 19.40
N PHE A 1026 -36.14 -3.04 19.24
CA PHE A 1026 -36.89 -1.86 18.79
C PHE A 1026 -35.97 -0.80 18.13
N LYS A 1027 -36.55 0.11 17.34
CA LYS A 1027 -35.79 1.23 16.73
C LYS A 1027 -35.17 2.10 17.83
N CYS A 1028 -33.89 2.46 17.70
CA CYS A 1028 -33.28 3.45 18.58
C CYS A 1028 -34.12 4.74 18.59
N PRO A 1029 -34.51 5.28 19.76
CA PRO A 1029 -35.28 6.53 19.81
C PRO A 1029 -34.44 7.68 19.26
N GLU A 1030 -35.09 8.63 18.61
CA GLU A 1030 -34.48 9.92 18.29
C GLU A 1030 -34.51 10.83 19.53
N PRO A 1031 -33.58 11.81 19.64
CA PRO A 1031 -33.66 12.85 20.65
C PRO A 1031 -34.99 13.63 20.60
N PRO A 1032 -35.46 14.17 21.73
CA PRO A 1032 -36.53 15.17 21.73
C PRO A 1032 -36.16 16.35 20.82
N ALA A 1033 -37.13 16.86 20.05
CA ALA A 1033 -36.90 17.98 19.15
C ALA A 1033 -36.75 19.29 19.94
N ASP A 1034 -35.60 19.92 19.83
CA ASP A 1034 -35.29 21.28 20.28
C ASP A 1034 -34.68 22.07 19.10
N GLU A 1035 -34.68 23.41 19.14
CA GLU A 1035 -34.55 24.28 17.96
C GLU A 1035 -33.16 24.25 17.27
N SER A 1036 -32.88 23.20 16.49
CA SER A 1036 -31.72 23.13 15.59
C SER A 1036 -32.04 22.39 14.27
N THR A 1037 -31.57 22.94 13.14
CA THR A 1037 -32.01 22.55 11.80
C THR A 1037 -31.21 21.40 11.17
N ILE A 1038 -30.82 20.40 11.96
CA ILE A 1038 -30.03 19.24 11.50
C ILE A 1038 -30.85 17.97 11.75
N ASN A 1039 -31.08 17.19 10.69
CA ASN A 1039 -31.92 15.98 10.71
C ASN A 1039 -31.61 15.06 11.90
N ASN A 1040 -32.66 14.59 12.59
CA ASN A 1040 -32.55 13.67 13.73
C ASN A 1040 -31.74 12.41 13.39
N THR A 1041 -30.70 12.11 14.17
CA THR A 1041 -29.89 10.88 14.04
C THR A 1041 -29.67 10.18 15.38
N SER A 1042 -29.59 8.84 15.34
CA SER A 1042 -29.24 7.99 16.50
C SER A 1042 -27.79 8.14 16.96
N ALA A 1043 -26.94 8.75 16.11
CA ALA A 1043 -25.50 8.95 16.29
C ALA A 1043 -25.11 9.81 17.52
N THR A 1044 -26.10 10.35 18.22
CA THR A 1044 -25.94 11.25 19.38
C THR A 1044 -26.61 10.69 20.65
N VAL A 1045 -27.32 9.56 20.53
CA VAL A 1045 -28.12 8.97 21.60
C VAL A 1045 -27.33 7.91 22.35
N VAL A 1046 -27.12 8.14 23.65
CA VAL A 1046 -26.64 7.13 24.61
C VAL A 1046 -27.83 6.47 25.29
N ALA A 1047 -27.83 5.14 25.40
CA ALA A 1047 -28.93 4.37 25.98
C ALA A 1047 -28.46 3.55 27.19
N CYS A 1048 -29.05 3.78 28.36
CA CYS A 1048 -28.79 3.02 29.58
C CYS A 1048 -29.93 2.03 29.86
N ALA A 1049 -29.58 0.80 30.18
CA ALA A 1049 -30.50 -0.23 30.66
C ALA A 1049 -30.06 -0.74 32.04
N ARG A 1050 -31.03 -1.00 32.93
CA ARG A 1050 -30.83 -1.51 34.28
C ARG A 1050 -31.83 -2.61 34.62
N LEU A 1051 -31.38 -3.67 35.29
CA LEU A 1051 -32.21 -4.64 35.99
C LEU A 1051 -32.27 -4.24 37.47
N LEU A 1052 -33.46 -3.95 37.99
CA LEU A 1052 -33.68 -3.56 39.39
C LEU A 1052 -34.39 -4.68 40.15
N HIS A 1053 -34.01 -4.93 41.40
CA HIS A 1053 -34.73 -5.87 42.25
C HIS A 1053 -36.14 -5.33 42.58
N PRO A 1054 -37.23 -6.08 42.34
CA PRO A 1054 -38.58 -5.51 42.32
C PRO A 1054 -39.04 -4.87 43.64
N GLU A 1055 -38.53 -5.33 44.78
CA GLU A 1055 -38.94 -4.88 46.12
C GLU A 1055 -38.01 -3.85 46.75
N THR A 1056 -36.72 -3.82 46.36
CA THR A 1056 -35.69 -2.99 47.00
C THR A 1056 -35.12 -1.90 46.09
N GLY A 1057 -35.38 -1.96 44.78
CA GLY A 1057 -34.80 -1.06 43.78
C GLY A 1057 -33.30 -1.28 43.51
N GLU A 1058 -32.67 -2.27 44.15
CA GLU A 1058 -31.24 -2.58 44.01
C GLU A 1058 -30.87 -2.92 42.55
N VAL A 1059 -29.79 -2.32 42.03
CA VAL A 1059 -29.37 -2.53 40.64
C VAL A 1059 -28.62 -3.85 40.49
N LEU A 1060 -29.36 -4.90 40.11
CA LEU A 1060 -28.85 -6.27 39.91
C LEU A 1060 -27.87 -6.35 38.72
N ALA A 1061 -28.11 -5.59 37.66
CA ALA A 1061 -27.20 -5.42 36.53
C ALA A 1061 -27.48 -4.10 35.79
N ARG A 1062 -26.46 -3.55 35.11
CA ARG A 1062 -26.54 -2.32 34.31
C ARG A 1062 -25.66 -2.42 33.05
N TYR A 1063 -26.04 -1.72 31.99
CA TYR A 1063 -25.24 -1.54 30.77
C TYR A 1063 -25.57 -0.19 30.10
N VAL A 1064 -24.59 0.40 29.40
CA VAL A 1064 -24.74 1.65 28.65
C VAL A 1064 -24.24 1.45 27.21
N ASP A 1065 -25.09 1.75 26.24
CA ASP A 1065 -24.82 1.71 24.80
C ASP A 1065 -24.51 3.11 24.28
N TRP A 1066 -23.45 3.21 23.49
CA TRP A 1066 -22.97 4.44 22.87
C TRP A 1066 -22.93 4.29 21.34
N PRO A 1067 -23.07 5.37 20.57
CA PRO A 1067 -22.91 5.33 19.12
C PRO A 1067 -21.43 5.11 18.75
N GLU A 1068 -21.17 4.25 17.75
CA GLU A 1068 -19.82 3.85 17.31
C GLU A 1068 -19.63 4.15 15.82
N PRO A 1069 -18.42 4.50 15.34
CA PRO A 1069 -17.15 4.48 16.07
C PRO A 1069 -16.88 5.75 16.91
N TYR A 1070 -16.30 5.57 18.10
CA TYR A 1070 -15.98 6.63 19.07
C TYR A 1070 -15.17 7.80 18.50
N LYS A 1071 -14.36 7.57 17.45
CA LYS A 1071 -13.59 8.63 16.78
C LYS A 1071 -14.44 9.80 16.27
N TYR A 1072 -15.69 9.54 15.87
CA TYR A 1072 -16.62 10.56 15.41
C TYR A 1072 -17.52 11.13 16.54
N VAL A 1073 -17.47 10.55 17.75
CA VAL A 1073 -18.21 11.06 18.90
C VAL A 1073 -17.56 12.36 19.41
N GLN A 1074 -18.41 13.32 19.76
CA GLN A 1074 -18.02 14.49 20.55
C GLN A 1074 -18.39 14.21 22.00
N PHE A 1075 -17.39 13.93 22.83
CA PHE A 1075 -17.58 13.68 24.25
C PHE A 1075 -17.80 15.00 24.99
N PRO A 1076 -18.90 15.17 25.76
CA PRO A 1076 -19.12 16.37 26.55
C PRO A 1076 -18.27 16.38 27.82
N ASP A 1077 -18.13 17.55 28.45
CA ASP A 1077 -17.74 17.60 29.87
C ASP A 1077 -18.84 16.90 30.70
N PRO A 1078 -18.51 15.85 31.49
CA PRO A 1078 -19.49 15.08 32.24
C PRO A 1078 -20.01 15.79 33.49
N GLY A 1079 -19.38 16.87 33.97
CA GLY A 1079 -19.72 17.46 35.28
C GLY A 1079 -19.48 16.45 36.41
N LEU A 1080 -18.29 15.88 36.47
CA LEU A 1080 -17.98 14.74 37.34
C LEU A 1080 -17.91 15.16 38.82
N LEU A 1081 -18.77 14.56 39.65
CA LEU A 1081 -18.78 14.70 41.10
C LEU A 1081 -18.27 13.40 41.74
N VAL A 1082 -17.30 13.51 42.63
CA VAL A 1082 -16.66 12.36 43.29
C VAL A 1082 -16.48 12.63 44.79
N SER A 1083 -16.82 11.65 45.61
CA SER A 1083 -16.56 11.67 47.07
C SER A 1083 -15.65 10.48 47.45
N LEU A 1084 -14.79 10.67 48.46
CA LEU A 1084 -13.86 9.64 48.94
C LEU A 1084 -13.87 9.55 50.47
N GLU A 1085 -14.57 8.56 51.02
CA GLU A 1085 -14.55 8.24 52.44
C GLU A 1085 -13.39 7.27 52.74
N ARG A 1086 -12.45 7.65 53.63
CA ARG A 1086 -11.29 6.81 54.02
C ARG A 1086 -11.53 6.16 55.39
N HIS A 1087 -11.26 4.86 55.51
CA HIS A 1087 -11.44 4.08 56.74
C HIS A 1087 -10.13 3.82 57.48
N ALA A 1088 -10.22 3.61 58.80
CA ALA A 1088 -9.07 3.38 59.68
C ALA A 1088 -8.32 2.06 59.44
N ASP A 1089 -8.90 1.09 58.71
CA ASP A 1089 -8.22 -0.14 58.27
C ASP A 1089 -7.40 0.04 56.96
N GLY A 1090 -7.44 1.24 56.38
CA GLY A 1090 -6.82 1.55 55.09
C GLY A 1090 -7.66 1.13 53.87
N SER A 1091 -8.92 0.76 54.06
CA SER A 1091 -9.92 0.75 52.98
C SER A 1091 -10.52 2.15 52.75
N ALA A 1092 -11.28 2.31 51.68
CA ALA A 1092 -12.02 3.52 51.35
C ALA A 1092 -13.26 3.20 50.50
N VAL A 1093 -14.20 4.14 50.45
CA VAL A 1093 -15.40 4.10 49.60
C VAL A 1093 -15.40 5.34 48.71
N LEU A 1094 -15.52 5.12 47.40
CA LEU A 1094 -15.59 6.18 46.40
C LEU A 1094 -17.02 6.27 45.86
N GLY A 1095 -17.69 7.41 46.02
CA GLY A 1095 -18.97 7.73 45.38
C GLY A 1095 -18.75 8.52 44.09
N VAL A 1096 -19.54 8.26 43.04
CA VAL A 1096 -19.40 8.91 41.73
C VAL A 1096 -20.77 9.25 41.13
N GLU A 1097 -20.94 10.52 40.75
CA GLU A 1097 -22.12 11.10 40.08
C GLU A 1097 -21.68 12.00 38.91
N VAL A 1098 -22.58 12.25 37.94
CA VAL A 1098 -22.31 13.06 36.73
C VAL A 1098 -23.56 13.83 36.28
N ASP A 1099 -23.37 15.03 35.72
CA ASP A 1099 -24.41 15.84 35.07
C ASP A 1099 -24.69 15.40 33.61
N ARG A 1100 -23.73 14.73 32.97
CA ARG A 1100 -23.84 14.16 31.60
C ARG A 1100 -23.14 12.80 31.49
N PRO A 1101 -23.53 11.94 30.53
CA PRO A 1101 -22.90 10.64 30.32
C PRO A 1101 -21.37 10.70 30.15
N VAL A 1102 -20.66 9.79 30.81
CA VAL A 1102 -19.21 9.56 30.66
C VAL A 1102 -18.94 8.12 30.22
N LYS A 1103 -17.99 7.93 29.29
CA LYS A 1103 -17.56 6.62 28.79
C LYS A 1103 -16.20 6.24 29.39
N GLY A 1104 -16.11 5.04 29.95
CA GLY A 1104 -14.86 4.41 30.38
C GLY A 1104 -14.14 5.12 31.53
N LEU A 1105 -14.86 5.70 32.49
CA LEU A 1105 -14.29 6.39 33.65
C LEU A 1105 -13.44 5.42 34.48
N PHE A 1106 -12.13 5.69 34.54
CA PHE A 1106 -11.15 4.82 35.17
C PHE A 1106 -10.40 5.55 36.29
N PHE A 1107 -10.33 4.93 37.46
CA PHE A 1107 -9.61 5.42 38.63
C PHE A 1107 -8.29 4.68 38.84
N SER A 1108 -7.26 5.41 39.26
CA SER A 1108 -5.95 4.86 39.63
C SER A 1108 -5.34 5.64 40.81
N VAL A 1109 -4.16 5.22 41.26
CA VAL A 1109 -3.37 5.94 42.27
C VAL A 1109 -2.45 6.94 41.56
N GLN A 1110 -2.07 8.03 42.23
CA GLN A 1110 -1.07 8.96 41.71
C GLN A 1110 0.31 8.33 41.55
N GLU A 1111 1.02 8.73 40.50
CA GLU A 1111 2.13 7.98 39.90
C GLU A 1111 3.44 7.95 40.72
N SER A 1112 3.42 8.49 41.93
CA SER A 1112 4.54 8.52 42.87
C SER A 1112 4.55 7.37 43.90
N ASP A 1113 3.66 6.38 43.79
CA ASP A 1113 3.63 5.20 44.68
C ASP A 1113 4.01 3.92 43.93
N GLU A 1114 5.22 3.42 44.19
CA GLU A 1114 5.78 2.17 43.63
C GLU A 1114 5.01 0.89 44.04
N ARG A 1115 4.01 1.03 44.94
CA ARG A 1115 3.20 -0.06 45.49
C ARG A 1115 1.69 0.20 45.32
N ASP A 1116 1.29 1.03 44.36
CA ASP A 1116 -0.11 1.19 43.91
C ASP A 1116 -0.80 -0.15 43.61
N TRP A 1117 -0.06 -1.13 43.09
CA TRP A 1117 -0.55 -2.50 42.82
C TRP A 1117 -1.01 -3.27 44.07
N GLU A 1118 -0.69 -2.79 45.28
CA GLU A 1118 -1.31 -3.31 46.50
C GLU A 1118 -2.83 -2.98 46.56
N VAL A 1119 -3.30 -1.94 45.88
CA VAL A 1119 -4.66 -1.38 45.96
C VAL A 1119 -5.64 -2.21 45.12
N ILE A 1120 -6.77 -2.59 45.74
CA ILE A 1120 -7.78 -3.45 45.11
C ILE A 1120 -9.10 -2.69 45.00
N TRP A 1121 -9.51 -2.38 43.77
CA TRP A 1121 -10.77 -1.72 43.40
C TRP A 1121 -11.88 -2.77 43.18
N SER A 1122 -13.09 -2.54 43.70
CA SER A 1122 -14.22 -3.48 43.52
C SER A 1122 -14.82 -3.48 42.11
N ASP A 1123 -14.77 -2.35 41.41
CA ASP A 1123 -15.17 -2.16 40.02
C ASP A 1123 -14.39 -0.95 39.46
N ASN A 1124 -14.25 -0.82 38.13
CA ASN A 1124 -13.50 0.28 37.48
C ASN A 1124 -13.82 0.33 35.97
N ASN A 1125 -13.34 1.33 35.21
CA ASN A 1125 -13.71 1.52 33.79
C ASN A 1125 -15.24 1.59 33.62
N LEU A 1126 -15.88 2.56 34.28
CA LEU A 1126 -17.32 2.66 34.41
C LEU A 1126 -17.91 3.60 33.35
N ASP A 1127 -19.00 3.18 32.72
CA ASP A 1127 -19.87 4.11 32.00
C ASP A 1127 -20.91 4.63 33.00
N VAL A 1128 -20.87 5.94 33.29
CA VAL A 1128 -21.76 6.57 34.28
C VAL A 1128 -22.70 7.52 33.58
N VAL A 1129 -23.95 7.58 34.04
CA VAL A 1129 -25.01 8.45 33.51
C VAL A 1129 -25.73 9.14 34.68
N PRO A 1130 -26.38 10.29 34.45
CA PRO A 1130 -27.26 10.91 35.44
C PRO A 1130 -28.33 9.94 35.95
N GLU A 1131 -28.79 10.14 37.18
CA GLU A 1131 -29.70 9.22 37.91
C GLU A 1131 -29.16 7.79 38.14
N ASP A 1132 -27.86 7.51 37.95
CA ASP A 1132 -27.23 6.21 38.27
C ASP A 1132 -25.88 6.39 39.01
N PRO A 1133 -25.89 6.77 40.30
CA PRO A 1133 -24.66 6.86 41.11
C PRO A 1133 -23.93 5.51 41.18
N GLN A 1134 -22.60 5.57 41.12
CA GLN A 1134 -21.73 4.40 41.32
C GLN A 1134 -21.03 4.48 42.68
N VAL A 1135 -20.76 3.32 43.28
CA VAL A 1135 -20.00 3.19 44.52
C VAL A 1135 -18.91 2.15 44.32
N ILE A 1136 -17.66 2.52 44.57
CA ILE A 1136 -16.49 1.65 44.46
C ILE A 1136 -15.86 1.47 45.84
N VAL A 1137 -15.73 0.22 46.29
CA VAL A 1137 -15.00 -0.12 47.52
C VAL A 1137 -13.54 -0.38 47.16
N ILE A 1138 -12.64 0.37 47.79
CA ILE A 1138 -11.20 0.30 47.56
C ILE A 1138 -10.54 -0.30 48.81
N LYS A 1139 -9.72 -1.35 48.65
CA LYS A 1139 -8.97 -1.96 49.76
C LYS A 1139 -7.49 -1.60 49.66
N LYS A 1140 -6.84 -1.37 50.81
CA LYS A 1140 -5.41 -1.00 50.94
C LYS A 1140 -5.02 0.35 50.30
N LEU A 1141 -5.98 1.27 50.14
CA LEU A 1141 -5.70 2.64 49.68
C LEU A 1141 -4.86 3.42 50.71
N ARG A 1142 -5.10 3.23 52.01
CA ARG A 1142 -4.41 3.98 53.09
C ARG A 1142 -4.46 5.51 52.85
N ASP A 1143 -3.28 6.14 52.77
CA ASP A 1143 -2.98 7.55 52.54
C ASP A 1143 -2.74 7.89 51.06
N ARG A 1144 -2.85 6.92 50.14
CA ARG A 1144 -2.61 7.10 48.70
C ARG A 1144 -3.63 8.04 48.06
N LYS A 1145 -3.16 8.95 47.22
CA LYS A 1145 -4.00 9.87 46.45
C LYS A 1145 -4.57 9.20 45.20
N VAL A 1146 -5.82 9.51 44.88
CA VAL A 1146 -6.54 9.00 43.71
C VAL A 1146 -6.40 9.96 42.52
N GLN A 1147 -6.43 9.41 41.31
CA GLN A 1147 -6.54 10.14 40.05
C GLN A 1147 -7.50 9.42 39.09
N TYR A 1148 -8.00 10.10 38.07
CA TYR A 1148 -9.02 9.57 37.15
C TYR A 1148 -8.84 10.02 35.70
N ALA A 1149 -9.32 9.20 34.75
CA ALA A 1149 -9.33 9.45 33.31
C ALA A 1149 -10.63 8.93 32.68
N TYR A 1150 -11.02 9.46 31.52
CA TYR A 1150 -12.21 9.04 30.75
C TYR A 1150 -12.06 9.41 29.27
N LEU A 1151 -12.88 8.86 28.36
CA LEU A 1151 -12.81 9.28 26.94
C LEU A 1151 -13.33 10.71 26.77
N GLY A 1152 -12.52 11.58 26.15
CA GLY A 1152 -12.71 13.04 26.16
C GLY A 1152 -12.04 13.75 27.36
N GLY A 1153 -11.30 13.02 28.18
CA GLY A 1153 -10.53 13.50 29.32
C GLY A 1153 -9.46 12.47 29.73
N GLU A 1154 -8.71 11.98 28.74
CA GLU A 1154 -7.85 10.79 28.86
C GLU A 1154 -6.59 11.01 29.71
N THR A 1155 -6.06 12.23 29.78
CA THR A 1155 -4.95 12.58 30.67
C THR A 1155 -5.39 12.50 32.13
N ALA A 1156 -4.64 11.78 32.97
CA ALA A 1156 -5.03 11.52 34.35
C ALA A 1156 -5.12 12.81 35.21
N LYS A 1157 -6.30 13.06 35.78
CA LYS A 1157 -6.59 14.22 36.64
C LYS A 1157 -6.55 13.79 38.11
N ALA A 1158 -5.85 14.55 38.95
CA ALA A 1158 -5.86 14.34 40.40
C ALA A 1158 -7.27 14.52 40.97
N LEU A 1159 -7.70 13.61 41.85
CA LEU A 1159 -8.93 13.82 42.63
C LEU A 1159 -8.73 14.96 43.63
N ILE A 1160 -9.65 15.93 43.63
CA ILE A 1160 -9.71 16.98 44.64
C ILE A 1160 -10.55 16.45 45.81
N GLU A 1161 -9.89 16.11 46.91
CA GLU A 1161 -10.54 15.72 48.16
C GLU A 1161 -11.10 16.97 48.87
N ASN A 1162 -12.42 17.00 49.11
CA ASN A 1162 -13.17 18.04 49.85
C ASN A 1162 -13.78 17.45 51.12
#